data_AF-A0A7D5R275-F1
#
_entry.id   AF-A0A7D5R275-F1
#
_cell.length_a   1.000
_cell.length_b   1.000
_cell.length_c   1.000
_cell.angle_alpha   90.00
_cell.angle_beta   90.00
_cell.angle_gamma   90.00
#
_symmetry.space_group_name_H-M   'P 1'
#
loop_
_entity.id
_entity.type
_entity.pdbx_description
1 polymer ?
#
loop_
_entity_poly.entity_id
_entity_poly.type
_entity_poly.pdbx_seq_one_letter_code
_entity_poly.pdbx_strand_id
1 'polypeptide(L)'
;MSLDDFALEAFGINIPVMSGVWSELENISFNENDLSLSSTNWRSPMSGIMQDFDHSTKITLLELDGQQTTFTGSLLIISEESYLKLQKLYSFVIENTTSLPVRPVPRYFLFSGDVTSSGIIKANDLIESSDELVLKIFDNDGMIIDPLAVASAFNLIINAHEILNKNERNDLQEMVNGLLDSSLVRVAITHPDGSPYDRDDLTNVTPHNASGLFTLDDPNIPISFDSSNLQTLMGPSTNGVLSEEFNIPAVIVSMLLSDICDFFRLRVVRLDTYLPGTPNVDFRGSQLEYRPKIRTDENISFLNNGNEILASLFETDSADITLCTSPMISTTFDVPGNANIRWPNFPISSGIIENEIPSQIQQINANFVLNNSEEQGDVHLTIDGLSKNSWVCIFPRKIIDNSVVRGDGFGSLVNAAGQLSVYLIDPLDIRKTNQTSIVNNSPKLLFDLVIVTRDNKSRIFGNLSCIIQNSNEEFMTTTDNKFAEIDFKGESKANILGLGTDPTPPPDTGELLNNVMVFDDVTESPRLPTMTRRDLLMAERISEHWKATIAGGLLAGEMINADQRFGSPGRPSGKETQAVGVFTENGLLAYDVARMALKRTNSDINERLLVLSDSVWREPAFGTGQFACSLLRNISPLCETPTFGTFREYLESNDLPDNLNDLVSLIHPNLTLPSYDDETRDRIYSEIHDEVITSCFGRRDTQWALEHAISNARNFIYIESPSLASTMYGDPASFSVDLFNILKERLDEMPGLHVIFCIPKLPDYPQSYAPMINFEIKDRTMKMNSLNHQEQVVAFHPIGFPGKFSSLETTTIIVDDLWMLVGSSTFRRRGLTFDGSSDIVLTDTQIENGRSSSICSFRKKLLSSRLGIDDSSSNLVRLHDGVESFYVIREMLVAGGLGKIKRFWKSEPDSATNDYLLNPDGQLISPDRILEFLPQF
;
A
#
# COMPACT_ATOMS: atom_id res chain seq x y z
N MET A 1 -21.63 41.28 23.05
CA MET A 1 -21.33 41.73 21.67
C MET A 1 -21.08 40.45 20.90
N SER A 2 -22.01 40.04 20.04
CA SER A 2 -21.94 38.75 19.34
C SER A 2 -21.04 38.88 18.11
N LEU A 3 -20.61 37.76 17.53
CA LEU A 3 -19.81 37.76 16.30
C LEU A 3 -20.52 38.39 15.10
N ASP A 4 -21.86 38.39 15.09
CA ASP A 4 -22.65 39.05 14.05
C ASP A 4 -22.43 40.57 14.05
N ASP A 5 -22.13 41.16 15.22
CA ASP A 5 -21.86 42.60 15.36
C ASP A 5 -20.56 43.02 14.63
N PHE A 6 -19.66 42.06 14.34
CA PHE A 6 -18.36 42.31 13.70
C PHE A 6 -18.35 41.98 12.19
N ALA A 7 -19.44 41.45 11.62
CA ALA A 7 -19.55 41.08 10.21
C ALA A 7 -18.40 40.20 9.66
N LEU A 8 -17.79 39.36 10.51
CA LEU A 8 -16.61 38.54 10.15
C LEU A 8 -16.94 37.45 9.11
N GLU A 9 -18.20 36.98 9.07
CA GLU A 9 -18.70 36.10 8.00
C GLU A 9 -18.54 36.75 6.60
N ALA A 10 -18.69 38.07 6.49
CA ALA A 10 -18.53 38.79 5.22
C ALA A 10 -17.08 38.81 4.70
N PHE A 11 -16.10 38.49 5.56
CA PHE A 11 -14.69 38.34 5.22
C PHE A 11 -14.30 36.88 4.93
N GLY A 12 -15.27 35.96 4.90
CA GLY A 12 -15.01 34.53 4.67
C GLY A 12 -14.37 33.82 5.87
N ILE A 13 -14.38 34.43 7.07
CA ILE A 13 -13.83 33.81 8.28
C ILE A 13 -14.95 33.04 8.96
N ASN A 14 -15.05 31.74 8.69
CA ASN A 14 -16.05 30.89 9.34
C ASN A 14 -15.61 30.56 10.78
N ILE A 15 -16.29 31.08 11.79
CA ILE A 15 -15.99 30.83 13.21
C ILE A 15 -17.01 29.82 13.73
N PRO A 16 -16.61 28.83 14.57
CA PRO A 16 -17.54 27.86 15.15
C PRO A 16 -18.46 28.53 16.18
N VAL A 17 -19.45 29.28 15.71
CA VAL A 17 -20.51 29.85 16.55
C VAL A 17 -21.42 28.70 17.01
N MET A 18 -21.71 28.65 18.31
CA MET A 18 -22.46 27.59 18.97
C MET A 18 -23.76 28.13 19.56
N SER A 19 -24.80 27.30 19.59
CA SER A 19 -26.04 27.59 20.29
C SER A 19 -25.95 27.16 21.75
N GLY A 20 -26.19 28.08 22.67
CA GLY A 20 -26.36 27.80 24.09
C GLY A 20 -27.71 27.17 24.44
N VAL A 21 -28.61 26.99 23.46
CA VAL A 21 -29.95 26.40 23.65
C VAL A 21 -30.24 25.43 22.49
N TRP A 22 -30.44 24.15 22.79
CA TRP A 22 -30.73 23.13 21.77
C TRP A 22 -32.21 22.75 21.68
N SER A 23 -32.93 22.80 22.79
CA SER A 23 -34.38 22.60 22.87
C SER A 23 -34.91 23.26 24.15
N GLU A 24 -36.23 23.31 24.31
CA GLU A 24 -36.89 23.66 25.57
C GLU A 24 -36.71 22.51 26.59
N LEU A 25 -36.19 22.83 27.77
CA LEU A 25 -35.75 21.85 28.79
C LEU A 25 -36.84 20.85 29.22
N GLU A 26 -38.12 21.23 29.18
CA GLU A 26 -39.24 20.36 29.61
C GLU A 26 -39.57 19.24 28.62
N ASN A 27 -39.01 19.25 27.40
CA ASN A 27 -39.38 18.35 26.30
C ASN A 27 -38.19 17.55 25.74
N ILE A 28 -37.11 17.41 26.50
CA ILE A 28 -35.95 16.63 26.07
C ILE A 28 -35.82 15.34 26.88
N SER A 29 -35.55 14.24 26.19
CA SER A 29 -35.24 12.96 26.82
C SER A 29 -33.95 12.39 26.24
N PHE A 30 -33.21 11.63 27.04
CA PHE A 30 -31.96 10.99 26.64
C PHE A 30 -32.13 9.48 26.67
N ASN A 31 -31.73 8.81 25.59
CA ASN A 31 -31.67 7.37 25.50
C ASN A 31 -30.21 6.92 25.56
N GLU A 32 -29.80 6.38 26.71
CA GLU A 32 -28.42 5.98 26.96
C GLU A 32 -27.95 4.80 26.09
N ASN A 33 -28.88 3.91 25.71
CA ASN A 33 -28.54 2.71 24.92
C ASN A 33 -28.17 3.03 23.47
N ASP A 34 -28.64 4.18 22.97
CA ASP A 34 -28.55 4.58 21.56
C ASP A 34 -27.81 5.92 21.40
N LEU A 35 -27.34 6.49 22.52
CA LEU A 35 -26.72 7.83 22.62
C LEU A 35 -27.48 8.88 21.80
N SER A 36 -28.79 8.95 22.01
CA SER A 36 -29.67 9.83 21.27
C SER A 36 -30.49 10.72 22.19
N LEU A 37 -30.78 11.93 21.72
CA LEU A 37 -31.69 12.87 22.39
C LEU A 37 -32.98 12.99 21.59
N SER A 38 -34.13 12.96 22.24
CA SER A 38 -35.43 13.14 21.59
C SER A 38 -36.10 14.42 22.06
N SER A 39 -36.66 15.20 21.12
CA SER A 39 -37.43 16.40 21.42
C SER A 39 -38.38 16.79 20.29
N THR A 40 -39.38 17.61 20.59
CA THR A 40 -40.36 18.11 19.61
C THR A 40 -39.91 19.36 18.87
N ASN A 41 -38.94 20.12 19.40
CA ASN A 41 -38.44 21.34 18.78
C ASN A 41 -36.92 21.43 18.95
N TRP A 42 -36.17 21.24 17.86
CA TRP A 42 -34.71 21.40 17.90
C TRP A 42 -34.29 22.78 17.42
N ARG A 43 -33.17 23.24 17.97
CA ARG A 43 -32.41 24.38 17.47
C ARG A 43 -31.04 23.88 17.04
N SER A 44 -30.55 24.39 15.91
CA SER A 44 -29.27 23.97 15.36
C SER A 44 -28.14 24.23 16.36
N PRO A 45 -27.39 23.21 16.82
CA PRO A 45 -26.30 23.39 17.76
C PRO A 45 -25.16 24.28 17.21
N MET A 46 -24.97 24.25 15.90
CA MET A 46 -23.93 25.00 15.18
C MET A 46 -24.41 25.45 13.80
N SER A 47 -23.66 26.35 13.17
CA SER A 47 -23.84 26.67 11.75
C SER A 47 -23.25 25.59 10.84
N GLY A 48 -23.92 25.27 9.75
CA GLY A 48 -23.49 24.25 8.80
C GLY A 48 -24.38 24.15 7.55
N ILE A 49 -24.22 23.06 6.81
CA ILE A 49 -25.06 22.72 5.66
C ILE A 49 -25.98 21.58 6.07
N MET A 50 -27.29 21.80 6.00
CA MET A 50 -28.31 20.78 6.18
C MET A 50 -28.67 20.17 4.83
N GLN A 51 -28.60 18.86 4.75
CA GLN A 51 -29.02 18.09 3.58
C GLN A 51 -29.85 16.88 4.00
N ASP A 52 -30.66 16.37 3.08
CA ASP A 52 -31.36 15.11 3.29
C ASP A 52 -30.34 13.97 3.45
N PHE A 53 -30.62 13.10 4.40
CA PHE A 53 -29.80 11.94 4.71
C PHE A 53 -30.64 10.68 4.55
N ASP A 54 -30.20 9.87 3.60
CA ASP A 54 -30.75 8.58 3.28
C ASP A 54 -29.61 7.63 2.88
N HIS A 55 -29.97 6.40 2.51
CA HIS A 55 -28.98 5.38 2.11
C HIS A 55 -28.30 5.70 0.77
N SER A 56 -28.72 6.75 0.05
CA SER A 56 -28.03 7.24 -1.14
C SER A 56 -26.90 8.22 -0.80
N THR A 57 -26.91 8.77 0.42
CA THR A 57 -25.89 9.70 0.90
C THR A 57 -24.56 8.96 1.08
N LYS A 58 -23.49 9.48 0.46
CA LYS A 58 -22.15 8.87 0.46
C LYS A 58 -21.35 9.17 1.73
N ILE A 59 -22.01 9.07 2.88
CA ILE A 59 -21.43 9.23 4.21
C ILE A 59 -21.85 8.01 5.02
N THR A 60 -20.87 7.32 5.59
CA THR A 60 -21.13 6.22 6.52
C THR A 60 -21.23 6.78 7.92
N LEU A 61 -22.37 6.58 8.59
CA LEU A 61 -22.55 6.87 10.00
C LEU A 61 -22.80 5.54 10.73
N LEU A 62 -21.99 5.24 11.74
CA LEU A 62 -22.04 4.00 12.51
C LEU A 62 -22.65 4.24 13.89
N GLU A 63 -23.57 3.37 14.25
CA GLU A 63 -24.16 3.29 15.58
C GLU A 63 -23.21 2.61 16.57
N LEU A 64 -23.60 2.53 17.85
CA LEU A 64 -22.77 1.89 18.89
C LEU A 64 -22.47 0.42 18.63
N ASP A 65 -23.35 -0.29 17.92
CA ASP A 65 -23.15 -1.69 17.53
C ASP A 65 -22.24 -1.85 16.30
N GLY A 66 -21.70 -0.75 15.77
CA GLY A 66 -20.84 -0.71 14.59
C GLY A 66 -21.59 -0.89 13.27
N GLN A 67 -22.92 -1.03 13.29
CA GLN A 67 -23.73 -1.12 12.07
C GLN A 67 -23.98 0.26 11.49
N GLN A 68 -24.17 0.32 10.17
CA GLN A 68 -24.59 1.54 9.52
C GLN A 68 -25.97 1.97 10.05
N THR A 69 -26.11 3.26 10.35
CA THR A 69 -27.38 3.82 10.76
C THR A 69 -28.44 3.57 9.68
N THR A 70 -29.58 3.00 10.08
CA THR A 70 -30.77 2.85 9.22
C THR A 70 -31.65 4.11 9.23
N PHE A 71 -31.23 5.11 9.99
CA PHE A 71 -31.96 6.32 10.28
C PHE A 71 -31.99 7.24 9.07
N THR A 72 -33.18 7.63 8.63
CA THR A 72 -33.39 8.61 7.56
C THR A 72 -33.83 9.94 8.16
N GLY A 73 -33.38 11.05 7.60
CA GLY A 73 -33.79 12.38 8.05
C GLY A 73 -32.93 13.48 7.46
N SER A 74 -32.53 14.46 8.27
CA SER A 74 -31.67 15.55 7.80
C SER A 74 -30.35 15.59 8.57
N LEU A 75 -29.26 15.69 7.81
CA LEU A 75 -27.89 15.72 8.30
C LEU A 75 -27.35 17.15 8.21
N LEU A 76 -27.02 17.71 9.37
CA LEU A 76 -26.25 18.94 9.47
C LEU A 76 -24.76 18.60 9.44
N ILE A 77 -24.07 19.12 8.43
CA ILE A 77 -22.63 18.97 8.21
C ILE A 77 -21.93 20.28 8.56
N ILE A 78 -21.03 20.24 9.53
CA ILE A 78 -20.17 21.40 9.84
C ILE A 78 -19.16 21.59 8.71
N SER A 79 -18.89 22.83 8.30
CA SER A 79 -17.85 23.10 7.29
C SER A 79 -16.44 22.75 7.80
N GLU A 80 -15.55 22.34 6.90
CA GLU A 80 -14.18 21.92 7.25
C GLU A 80 -13.40 22.94 8.08
N GLU A 81 -13.46 24.22 7.70
CA GLU A 81 -12.77 25.27 8.43
C GLU A 81 -13.31 25.46 9.85
N SER A 82 -14.62 25.37 10.04
CA SER A 82 -15.25 25.47 11.36
C SER A 82 -14.92 24.24 12.21
N TYR A 83 -14.86 23.05 11.60
CA TYR A 83 -14.50 21.81 12.29
C TYR A 83 -13.04 21.85 12.79
N LEU A 84 -12.08 22.23 11.95
CA LEU A 84 -10.67 22.36 12.37
C LEU A 84 -10.48 23.39 13.50
N LYS A 85 -11.26 24.49 13.48
CA LYS A 85 -11.26 25.47 14.57
C LYS A 85 -11.90 24.92 15.84
N LEU A 86 -12.97 24.13 15.71
CA LEU A 86 -13.59 23.45 16.84
C LEU A 86 -12.63 22.44 17.49
N GLN A 87 -11.89 21.66 16.70
CA GLN A 87 -10.84 20.77 17.21
C GLN A 87 -9.79 21.52 18.04
N LYS A 88 -9.35 22.70 17.57
CA LYS A 88 -8.42 23.56 18.31
C LYS A 88 -9.03 24.08 19.61
N LEU A 89 -10.33 24.42 19.62
CA LEU A 89 -11.03 24.86 20.83
C LEU A 89 -11.14 23.72 21.86
N TYR A 90 -11.46 22.50 21.43
CA TYR A 90 -11.42 21.32 22.30
C TYR A 90 -10.04 21.15 22.94
N SER A 91 -9.00 21.15 22.11
CA SER A 91 -7.61 20.96 22.56
C SER A 91 -7.18 22.05 23.54
N PHE A 92 -7.49 23.31 23.24
CA PHE A 92 -7.03 24.45 24.04
C PHE A 92 -7.86 24.63 25.32
N VAL A 93 -9.18 24.58 25.24
CA VAL A 93 -10.08 24.90 26.36
C VAL A 93 -10.27 23.71 27.29
N ILE A 94 -10.43 22.51 26.74
CA ILE A 94 -10.79 21.31 27.52
C ILE A 94 -9.52 20.57 27.94
N GLU A 95 -8.56 20.43 27.02
CA GLU A 95 -7.36 19.59 27.21
C GLU A 95 -6.09 20.39 27.55
N ASN A 96 -6.12 21.72 27.42
CA ASN A 96 -4.99 22.64 27.63
C ASN A 96 -3.71 22.23 26.87
N THR A 97 -3.87 21.79 25.62
CA THR A 97 -2.77 21.38 24.73
C THR A 97 -2.86 22.11 23.38
N THR A 98 -1.72 22.20 22.69
CA THR A 98 -1.61 22.70 21.32
C THR A 98 -1.67 21.58 20.26
N SER A 99 -1.71 20.31 20.69
CA SER A 99 -1.93 19.15 19.82
C SER A 99 -3.40 19.06 19.39
N LEU A 100 -3.71 18.10 18.50
CA LEU A 100 -5.10 17.72 18.23
C LEU A 100 -5.76 17.08 19.47
N PRO A 101 -7.10 17.13 19.58
CA PRO A 101 -7.80 16.67 20.76
C PRO A 101 -7.86 15.14 20.81
N VAL A 102 -7.75 14.59 22.01
CA VAL A 102 -7.98 13.16 22.29
C VAL A 102 -9.48 12.86 22.30
N ARG A 103 -10.31 13.82 22.72
CA ARG A 103 -11.78 13.68 22.66
C ARG A 103 -12.31 13.74 21.23
N PRO A 104 -13.32 12.92 20.87
CA PRO A 104 -13.98 13.03 19.58
C PRO A 104 -14.71 14.38 19.49
N VAL A 105 -14.58 15.02 18.34
CA VAL A 105 -15.16 16.34 18.04
C VAL A 105 -16.31 16.14 17.05
N PRO A 106 -17.50 16.73 17.32
CA PRO A 106 -18.66 16.52 16.46
C PRO A 106 -18.45 17.14 15.08
N ARG A 107 -18.83 16.39 14.04
CA ARG A 107 -18.84 16.83 12.64
C ARG A 107 -20.25 16.79 12.05
N TYR A 108 -21.02 15.77 12.41
CA TYR A 108 -22.33 15.49 11.84
C TYR A 108 -23.40 15.46 12.94
N PHE A 109 -24.54 16.11 12.68
CA PHE A 109 -25.71 16.06 13.55
C PHE A 109 -26.89 15.56 12.72
N LEU A 110 -27.40 14.38 13.04
CA LEU A 110 -28.46 13.70 12.32
C LEU A 110 -29.77 13.86 13.09
N PHE A 111 -30.78 14.46 12.46
CA PHE A 111 -32.13 14.63 13.00
C PHE A 111 -33.09 13.68 12.28
N SER A 112 -33.90 12.92 13.01
CA SER A 112 -34.83 11.93 12.42
C SER A 112 -35.97 12.55 11.63
N GLY A 113 -36.39 11.94 10.53
CA GLY A 113 -37.65 12.31 9.87
C GLY A 113 -37.57 13.56 9.00
N ASP A 114 -38.72 13.97 8.47
CA ASP A 114 -38.80 15.05 7.48
C ASP A 114 -38.65 16.41 8.17
N VAL A 115 -37.44 16.98 8.09
CA VAL A 115 -37.17 18.35 8.53
C VAL A 115 -37.45 19.30 7.37
N THR A 116 -38.09 20.42 7.65
CA THR A 116 -38.44 21.42 6.62
C THR A 116 -37.26 22.31 6.17
N SER A 117 -36.13 22.25 6.89
CA SER A 117 -34.99 23.13 6.72
C SER A 117 -33.92 22.49 5.84
N SER A 118 -33.51 23.16 4.76
CA SER A 118 -32.45 22.70 3.85
C SER A 118 -31.48 23.82 3.50
N GLY A 119 -30.23 23.47 3.17
CA GLY A 119 -29.19 24.42 2.79
C GLY A 119 -28.41 24.96 3.98
N ILE A 120 -28.01 26.23 3.94
CA ILE A 120 -27.20 26.83 5.01
C ILE A 120 -28.08 27.11 6.22
N ILE A 121 -27.75 26.50 7.35
CA ILE A 121 -28.39 26.72 8.65
C ILE A 121 -27.39 27.41 9.58
N LYS A 122 -27.86 28.40 10.35
CA LYS A 122 -27.06 29.07 11.38
C LYS A 122 -27.29 28.43 12.75
N ALA A 123 -26.31 28.56 13.64
CA ALA A 123 -26.52 28.22 15.05
C ALA A 123 -27.80 28.90 15.58
N ASN A 124 -28.54 28.18 16.43
CA ASN A 124 -29.82 28.61 17.03
C ASN A 124 -31.03 28.72 16.08
N ASP A 125 -30.86 28.50 14.77
CA ASP A 125 -32.00 28.41 13.84
C ASP A 125 -32.90 27.22 14.22
N LEU A 126 -34.21 27.39 14.03
CA LEU A 126 -35.21 26.40 14.38
C LEU A 126 -35.23 25.26 13.36
N ILE A 127 -35.23 24.03 13.85
CA ILE A 127 -35.34 22.79 13.09
C ILE A 127 -36.73 22.23 13.37
N GLU A 128 -37.68 22.58 12.51
CA GLU A 128 -39.09 22.21 12.64
C GLU A 128 -39.39 20.86 11.97
N SER A 129 -40.17 20.03 12.67
CA SER A 129 -40.84 18.84 12.12
C SER A 129 -42.24 18.70 12.69
N SER A 130 -43.09 17.90 12.02
CA SER A 130 -44.45 17.58 12.49
C SER A 130 -44.47 16.57 13.64
N ASP A 131 -43.40 15.80 13.79
CA ASP A 131 -43.28 14.68 14.72
C ASP A 131 -42.10 14.89 15.69
N GLU A 132 -41.97 14.00 16.68
CA GLU A 132 -40.81 13.98 17.57
C GLU A 132 -39.52 13.70 16.77
N LEU A 133 -38.52 14.53 17.01
CA LEU A 133 -37.22 14.48 16.35
C LEU A 133 -36.18 13.89 17.30
N VAL A 134 -35.44 12.91 16.81
CA VAL A 134 -34.32 12.29 17.50
C VAL A 134 -33.01 12.81 16.90
N LEU A 135 -32.14 13.33 17.76
CA LEU A 135 -30.81 13.83 17.45
C LEU A 135 -29.74 12.80 17.81
N LYS A 136 -28.91 12.46 16.84
CA LYS A 136 -27.65 11.72 17.02
C LYS A 136 -26.47 12.56 16.53
N ILE A 137 -25.33 12.43 17.19
CA ILE A 137 -24.12 13.22 16.88
C ILE A 137 -22.98 12.28 16.54
N PHE A 138 -22.26 12.58 15.47
CA PHE A 138 -21.14 11.76 14.99
C PHE A 138 -19.89 12.63 14.77
N ASP A 139 -18.72 12.00 14.89
CA ASP A 139 -17.44 12.63 14.59
C ASP A 139 -17.11 12.62 13.10
N ASN A 140 -15.89 13.05 12.73
CA ASN A 140 -15.45 13.10 11.33
C ASN A 140 -15.37 11.72 10.66
N ASP A 141 -15.14 10.66 11.44
CA ASP A 141 -15.10 9.28 10.94
C ASP A 141 -16.51 8.65 10.87
N GLY A 142 -17.54 9.42 11.19
CA GLY A 142 -18.92 8.95 11.21
C GLY A 142 -19.25 8.06 12.40
N MET A 143 -18.47 8.13 13.48
CA MET A 143 -18.71 7.36 14.69
C MET A 143 -19.52 8.16 15.72
N ILE A 144 -20.51 7.50 16.34
CA ILE A 144 -21.42 8.13 17.30
C ILE A 144 -20.71 8.67 18.55
N ILE A 145 -21.04 9.89 18.95
CA ILE A 145 -20.55 10.58 20.15
C ILE A 145 -21.73 10.75 21.11
N ASP A 146 -21.48 10.63 22.41
CA ASP A 146 -22.47 10.99 23.42
C ASP A 146 -22.90 12.46 23.29
N PRO A 147 -24.18 12.73 23.00
CA PRO A 147 -24.66 14.10 22.78
C PRO A 147 -24.64 14.95 24.05
N LEU A 148 -24.71 14.35 25.25
CA LEU A 148 -24.58 15.08 26.51
C LEU A 148 -23.13 15.52 26.76
N ALA A 149 -22.16 14.70 26.35
CA ALA A 149 -20.74 15.10 26.40
C ALA A 149 -20.44 16.25 25.42
N VAL A 150 -21.07 16.25 24.24
CA VAL A 150 -20.98 17.37 23.28
C VAL A 150 -21.58 18.64 23.87
N ALA A 151 -22.76 18.55 24.50
CA ALA A 151 -23.38 19.69 25.17
C ALA A 151 -22.52 20.23 26.32
N SER A 152 -21.90 19.34 27.10
CA SER A 152 -20.98 19.72 28.18
C SER A 152 -19.73 20.42 27.64
N ALA A 153 -19.13 19.90 26.57
CA ALA A 153 -17.99 20.52 25.88
C ALA A 153 -18.34 21.92 25.33
N PHE A 154 -19.50 22.07 24.69
CA PHE A 154 -19.97 23.36 24.18
C PHE A 154 -20.20 24.36 25.32
N ASN A 155 -20.77 23.92 26.44
CA ASN A 155 -20.91 24.75 27.64
C ASN A 155 -19.56 25.27 28.14
N LEU A 156 -18.54 24.40 28.24
CA LEU A 156 -17.19 24.79 28.65
C LEU A 156 -16.57 25.82 27.69
N ILE A 157 -16.69 25.59 26.38
CA ILE A 157 -16.15 26.50 25.37
C ILE A 157 -16.88 27.85 25.37
N ILE A 158 -18.20 27.85 25.48
CA ILE A 158 -19.01 29.08 25.59
C ILE A 158 -18.63 29.86 26.85
N ASN A 159 -18.46 29.20 28.00
CA ASN A 159 -18.09 29.88 29.24
C ASN A 159 -16.66 30.42 29.21
N ALA A 160 -15.74 29.75 28.51
CA ALA A 160 -14.39 30.28 28.27
C ALA A 160 -14.38 31.44 27.28
N HIS A 161 -15.29 31.43 26.29
CA HIS A 161 -15.36 32.37 25.19
C HIS A 161 -16.81 32.77 24.88
N GLU A 162 -17.39 33.64 25.71
CA GLU A 162 -18.82 34.05 25.60
C GLU A 162 -19.20 34.58 24.22
N ILE A 163 -18.25 35.15 23.48
CA ILE A 163 -18.45 35.69 22.12
C ILE A 163 -18.85 34.60 21.10
N LEU A 164 -18.57 33.33 21.37
CA LEU A 164 -18.94 32.19 20.54
C LEU A 164 -20.39 31.75 20.75
N ASN A 165 -21.07 32.22 21.80
CA ASN A 165 -22.47 31.93 22.04
C ASN A 165 -23.36 32.77 21.11
N LYS A 166 -24.21 32.09 20.34
CA LYS A 166 -25.22 32.76 19.53
C LYS A 166 -26.36 33.36 20.35
N ASN A 167 -26.61 32.79 21.53
CA ASN A 167 -27.72 33.12 22.41
C ASN A 167 -27.29 34.12 23.50
N GLU A 168 -28.24 34.88 24.04
CA GLU A 168 -28.02 35.64 25.28
C GLU A 168 -28.03 34.76 26.54
N ARG A 169 -28.58 33.54 26.42
CA ARG A 169 -28.73 32.53 27.47
C ARG A 169 -27.89 31.28 27.12
N ASN A 170 -27.42 30.53 28.12
CA ASN A 170 -26.75 29.25 27.95
C ASN A 170 -27.35 28.22 28.93
N ASP A 171 -28.14 27.29 28.40
CA ASP A 171 -28.91 26.29 29.15
C ASP A 171 -28.33 24.88 29.06
N LEU A 172 -27.19 24.74 28.39
CA LEU A 172 -26.58 23.43 28.15
C LEU A 172 -26.24 22.71 29.47
N GLN A 173 -25.79 23.45 30.49
CA GLN A 173 -25.53 22.86 31.81
C GLN A 173 -26.83 22.43 32.52
N GLU A 174 -27.90 23.24 32.42
CA GLU A 174 -29.21 22.89 33.00
C GLU A 174 -29.79 21.65 32.30
N MET A 175 -29.60 21.53 30.99
CA MET A 175 -29.99 20.37 30.19
C MET A 175 -29.25 19.10 30.62
N VAL A 176 -27.91 19.16 30.75
CA VAL A 176 -27.10 18.01 31.19
C VAL A 176 -27.50 17.58 32.60
N ASN A 177 -27.64 18.53 33.53
CA ASN A 177 -28.02 18.24 34.92
C ASN A 177 -29.46 17.71 35.06
N GLY A 178 -30.35 18.05 34.13
CA GLY A 178 -31.72 17.53 34.12
C GLY A 178 -31.83 16.10 33.59
N LEU A 179 -30.82 15.64 32.85
CA LEU A 179 -30.80 14.33 32.18
C LEU A 179 -29.84 13.32 32.83
N LEU A 180 -28.91 13.76 33.69
CA LEU A 180 -27.96 12.90 34.41
C LEU A 180 -28.01 13.16 35.92
N ASP A 181 -28.01 12.08 36.71
CA ASP A 181 -28.05 12.15 38.18
C ASP A 181 -26.67 12.46 38.83
N SER A 182 -25.57 12.30 38.09
CA SER A 182 -24.19 12.55 38.56
C SER A 182 -23.19 12.72 37.41
N SER A 183 -22.01 13.28 37.70
CA SER A 183 -20.87 13.31 36.75
C SER A 183 -20.53 11.93 36.22
N LEU A 184 -20.33 11.80 34.91
CA LEU A 184 -20.15 10.53 34.24
C LEU A 184 -19.08 10.64 33.15
N VAL A 185 -18.13 9.71 33.13
CA VAL A 185 -17.18 9.54 32.03
C VAL A 185 -17.53 8.26 31.30
N ARG A 186 -18.01 8.40 30.06
CA ARG A 186 -18.29 7.28 29.17
C ARG A 186 -17.12 7.01 28.24
N VAL A 187 -16.85 5.74 27.99
CA VAL A 187 -15.79 5.30 27.08
C VAL A 187 -16.40 4.32 26.09
N ALA A 188 -16.42 4.69 24.81
CA ALA A 188 -16.73 3.77 23.73
C ALA A 188 -15.44 3.09 23.27
N ILE A 189 -15.41 1.76 23.27
CA ILE A 189 -14.25 0.97 22.86
C ILE A 189 -14.64 0.18 21.62
N THR A 190 -13.90 0.40 20.53
CA THR A 190 -14.21 -0.22 19.23
C THR A 190 -12.98 -0.85 18.61
N HIS A 191 -13.21 -1.78 17.71
CA HIS A 191 -12.20 -2.20 16.74
C HIS A 191 -11.97 -1.11 15.67
N PRO A 192 -10.91 -1.21 14.84
CA PRO A 192 -10.61 -0.24 13.79
C PRO A 192 -11.74 -0.06 12.77
N ASP A 193 -12.49 -1.12 12.49
CA ASP A 193 -13.65 -1.17 11.60
C ASP A 193 -14.90 -0.48 12.19
N GLY A 194 -14.84 -0.05 13.45
CA GLY A 194 -15.95 0.57 14.18
C GLY A 194 -16.86 -0.40 14.91
N SER A 195 -16.64 -1.72 14.79
CA SER A 195 -17.39 -2.71 15.57
C SER A 195 -17.06 -2.60 17.06
N PRO A 196 -18.02 -2.87 17.97
CA PRO A 196 -17.80 -2.73 19.40
C PRO A 196 -16.81 -3.78 19.93
N TYR A 197 -15.99 -3.38 20.90
CA TYR A 197 -15.18 -4.30 21.68
C TYR A 197 -15.96 -4.75 22.93
N ASP A 198 -16.40 -6.01 22.96
CA ASP A 198 -17.34 -6.53 23.95
C ASP A 198 -16.72 -7.54 24.95
N ARG A 199 -15.39 -7.58 25.04
CA ARG A 199 -14.69 -8.52 25.94
C ARG A 199 -14.58 -7.98 27.36
N ASP A 200 -14.66 -8.90 28.32
CA ASP A 200 -14.54 -8.64 29.76
C ASP A 200 -13.09 -8.67 30.27
N ASP A 201 -12.09 -8.43 29.42
CA ASP A 201 -10.65 -8.48 29.77
C ASP A 201 -10.03 -7.10 30.04
N LEU A 202 -10.85 -6.11 30.38
CA LEU A 202 -10.44 -4.74 30.68
C LEU A 202 -10.64 -4.40 32.16
N THR A 203 -9.68 -3.67 32.73
CA THR A 203 -9.74 -3.14 34.10
C THR A 203 -10.19 -1.68 34.12
N ASN A 204 -10.75 -1.23 35.25
CA ASN A 204 -11.15 0.17 35.52
C ASN A 204 -12.30 0.68 34.64
N VAL A 205 -13.09 -0.23 34.07
CA VAL A 205 -14.28 0.08 33.30
C VAL A 205 -15.40 -0.90 33.65
N THR A 206 -16.62 -0.37 33.75
CA THR A 206 -17.83 -1.17 33.90
C THR A 206 -18.65 -1.12 32.61
N PRO A 207 -18.95 -2.26 31.95
CA PRO A 207 -19.81 -2.29 30.76
C PRO A 207 -21.20 -1.69 31.06
N HIS A 208 -21.67 -0.80 30.21
CA HIS A 208 -23.02 -0.24 30.30
C HIS A 208 -24.04 -1.17 29.63
N ASN A 209 -23.68 -1.74 28.48
CA ASN A 209 -24.45 -2.72 27.72
C ASN A 209 -23.51 -3.59 26.84
N ALA A 210 -24.05 -4.56 26.11
CA ALA A 210 -23.30 -5.42 25.18
C ALA A 210 -23.01 -4.72 23.83
N SER A 211 -22.54 -3.46 23.86
CA SER A 211 -22.31 -2.65 22.65
C SER A 211 -21.03 -1.83 22.72
N GLY A 212 -20.00 -2.32 23.44
CA GLY A 212 -18.69 -1.66 23.54
C GLY A 212 -18.71 -0.29 24.25
N LEU A 213 -19.80 0.02 24.97
CA LEU A 213 -19.92 1.24 25.77
C LEU A 213 -19.68 0.92 27.24
N PHE A 214 -18.78 1.68 27.85
CA PHE A 214 -18.36 1.49 29.23
C PHE A 214 -18.48 2.80 30.03
N THR A 215 -18.61 2.64 31.34
CA THR A 215 -18.44 3.71 32.32
C THR A 215 -17.08 3.55 32.99
N LEU A 216 -16.34 4.65 33.14
CA LEU A 216 -15.06 4.65 33.83
C LEU A 216 -15.25 4.57 35.35
N ASP A 217 -14.51 3.67 36.02
CA ASP A 217 -14.67 3.47 37.47
C ASP A 217 -13.89 4.52 38.30
N ASP A 218 -12.62 4.78 37.95
CA ASP A 218 -11.77 5.81 38.57
C ASP A 218 -10.92 6.56 37.50
N PRO A 219 -11.07 7.88 37.34
CA PRO A 219 -10.30 8.65 36.36
C PRO A 219 -8.81 8.78 36.66
N ASN A 220 -8.34 8.38 37.85
CA ASN A 220 -6.93 8.41 38.23
C ASN A 220 -6.19 7.10 37.94
N ILE A 221 -6.90 6.07 37.49
CA ILE A 221 -6.35 4.75 37.17
C ILE A 221 -6.40 4.58 35.64
N PRO A 222 -5.36 4.06 34.98
CA PRO A 222 -5.43 3.78 33.55
C PRO A 222 -6.42 2.66 33.25
N ILE A 223 -6.98 2.68 32.04
CA ILE A 223 -7.64 1.51 31.46
C ILE A 223 -6.53 0.58 30.95
N SER A 224 -6.59 -0.70 31.30
CA SER A 224 -5.58 -1.69 30.91
C SER A 224 -6.21 -3.06 30.70
N PHE A 225 -5.49 -3.97 30.05
CA PHE A 225 -5.92 -5.36 29.93
C PHE A 225 -5.62 -6.16 31.21
N ASP A 226 -6.50 -7.10 31.58
CA ASP A 226 -6.35 -7.99 32.76
C ASP A 226 -5.06 -8.82 32.73
N SER A 227 -4.55 -9.10 31.53
CA SER A 227 -3.29 -9.79 31.30
C SER A 227 -2.49 -9.10 30.22
N SER A 228 -1.19 -8.89 30.45
CA SER A 228 -0.28 -8.33 29.44
C SER A 228 -0.26 -9.24 28.21
N ASN A 229 -0.71 -8.72 27.08
CA ASN A 229 -0.60 -9.35 25.78
C ASN A 229 -0.01 -8.34 24.79
N LEU A 230 1.28 -8.48 24.48
CA LEU A 230 2.03 -7.62 23.56
C LEU A 230 1.41 -7.54 22.14
N GLN A 231 0.42 -8.37 21.83
CA GLN A 231 -0.27 -8.38 20.54
C GLN A 231 -1.62 -7.66 20.54
N THR A 232 -2.08 -7.12 21.68
CA THR A 232 -3.31 -6.33 21.77
C THR A 232 -2.98 -4.94 22.29
N LEU A 233 -3.24 -3.92 21.48
CA LEU A 233 -2.98 -2.53 21.82
C LEU A 233 -4.30 -1.75 21.92
N MET A 234 -4.36 -0.77 22.80
CA MET A 234 -5.45 0.18 22.93
C MET A 234 -4.93 1.62 22.89
N GLY A 235 -5.75 2.55 22.41
CA GLY A 235 -5.44 3.97 22.50
C GLY A 235 -6.59 4.80 21.96
N PRO A 236 -6.49 6.13 22.00
CA PRO A 236 -7.56 7.00 21.54
C PRO A 236 -7.78 6.85 20.03
N SER A 237 -9.05 6.83 19.61
CA SER A 237 -9.39 6.65 18.19
C SER A 237 -9.10 7.89 17.34
N THR A 238 -8.75 9.03 17.95
CA THR A 238 -8.57 10.34 17.32
C THR A 238 -7.10 10.76 17.30
N ASN A 239 -6.47 11.01 18.46
CA ASN A 239 -5.10 11.49 18.53
C ASN A 239 -4.39 10.91 19.75
N GLY A 240 -3.27 10.20 19.55
CA GLY A 240 -2.48 9.60 20.61
C GLY A 240 -1.68 8.38 20.16
N VAL A 241 -1.34 7.50 21.10
CA VAL A 241 -0.52 6.30 20.87
C VAL A 241 -1.29 5.06 21.27
N LEU A 242 -1.17 3.99 20.50
CA LEU A 242 -1.65 2.65 20.85
C LEU A 242 -0.64 1.95 21.76
N SER A 243 -1.08 1.54 22.95
CA SER A 243 -0.27 0.91 24.00
C SER A 243 -1.08 -0.14 24.78
N GLU A 244 -0.47 -0.83 25.75
CA GLU A 244 -1.19 -1.81 26.59
C GLU A 244 -2.12 -1.15 27.63
N GLU A 245 -1.92 0.14 27.90
CA GLU A 245 -2.69 0.94 28.84
C GLU A 245 -3.04 2.30 28.25
N PHE A 246 -4.13 2.91 28.73
CA PHE A 246 -4.55 4.26 28.37
C PHE A 246 -4.86 5.09 29.61
N ASN A 247 -4.19 6.24 29.71
CA ASN A 247 -4.40 7.21 30.77
C ASN A 247 -5.41 8.27 30.31
N ILE A 248 -6.49 8.45 31.07
CA ILE A 248 -7.55 9.42 30.77
C ILE A 248 -7.02 10.85 30.99
N PRO A 249 -7.00 11.71 29.96
CA PRO A 249 -6.60 13.11 30.13
C PRO A 249 -7.59 13.88 31.02
N ALA A 250 -7.09 14.47 32.11
CA ALA A 250 -7.90 15.26 33.04
C ALA A 250 -8.53 16.49 32.36
N VAL A 251 -9.76 16.84 32.74
CA VAL A 251 -10.40 18.12 32.39
C VAL A 251 -9.82 19.21 33.29
N ILE A 252 -9.21 20.24 32.70
CA ILE A 252 -8.38 21.20 33.46
C ILE A 252 -9.16 22.42 33.97
N VAL A 253 -10.41 22.64 33.54
CA VAL A 253 -11.15 23.85 33.93
C VAL A 253 -11.53 23.78 35.42
N SER A 254 -11.06 24.76 36.19
CA SER A 254 -11.25 24.93 37.64
C SER A 254 -12.69 25.26 38.07
N MET A 255 -13.69 25.01 37.21
CA MET A 255 -15.10 25.07 37.55
C MET A 255 -15.48 23.69 38.11
N LEU A 256 -16.18 23.67 39.24
CA LEU A 256 -16.49 22.50 40.05
C LEU A 256 -16.82 21.27 39.19
N LEU A 257 -15.97 20.25 39.28
CA LEU A 257 -16.06 18.92 38.64
C LEU A 257 -17.35 18.14 38.94
N SER A 258 -18.31 18.70 39.68
CA SER A 258 -19.44 17.92 40.21
C SER A 258 -20.46 17.50 39.16
N ASP A 259 -20.49 18.09 37.96
CA ASP A 259 -21.62 17.95 37.04
C ASP A 259 -21.22 17.96 35.54
N ILE A 260 -20.09 17.32 35.17
CA ILE A 260 -19.64 17.20 33.78
C ILE A 260 -19.92 15.79 33.24
N CYS A 261 -20.40 15.71 31.99
CA CYS A 261 -20.45 14.49 31.20
C CYS A 261 -19.26 14.52 30.23
N ASP A 262 -18.38 13.52 30.29
CA ASP A 262 -17.22 13.40 29.41
C ASP A 262 -17.30 12.11 28.59
N PHE A 263 -16.68 12.12 27.42
CA PHE A 263 -16.73 11.00 26.48
C PHE A 263 -15.40 10.80 25.77
N PHE A 264 -14.93 9.56 25.81
CA PHE A 264 -13.74 9.12 25.06
C PHE A 264 -14.12 8.00 24.10
N ARG A 265 -13.41 7.94 22.98
CA ARG A 265 -13.41 6.76 22.14
C ARG A 265 -12.02 6.16 22.07
N LEU A 266 -11.93 4.89 22.43
CA LEU A 266 -10.72 4.09 22.32
C LEU A 266 -10.86 3.09 21.18
N ARG A 267 -9.75 2.82 20.52
CA ARG A 267 -9.60 1.77 19.53
C ARG A 267 -8.76 0.66 20.12
N VAL A 268 -9.23 -0.59 20.00
CA VAL A 268 -8.48 -1.79 20.35
C VAL A 268 -8.06 -2.52 19.09
N VAL A 269 -6.75 -2.74 18.93
CA VAL A 269 -6.14 -3.40 17.78
C VAL A 269 -5.52 -4.71 18.24
N ARG A 270 -6.07 -5.82 17.73
CA ARG A 270 -5.52 -7.16 17.88
C ARG A 270 -4.59 -7.46 16.73
N LEU A 271 -3.29 -7.27 16.93
CA LEU A 271 -2.29 -7.36 15.87
C LEU A 271 -2.26 -8.75 15.22
N ASP A 272 -2.53 -9.81 15.97
CA ASP A 272 -2.60 -11.23 15.54
C ASP A 272 -3.62 -11.52 14.44
N THR A 273 -4.71 -10.75 14.43
CA THR A 273 -5.73 -10.83 13.38
C THR A 273 -5.65 -9.64 12.43
N TYR A 274 -5.34 -8.45 12.95
CA TYR A 274 -5.40 -7.20 12.20
C TYR A 274 -4.36 -7.14 11.07
N LEU A 275 -3.16 -7.67 11.31
CA LEU A 275 -2.07 -7.64 10.34
C LEU A 275 -2.15 -8.83 9.36
N PRO A 276 -1.99 -10.10 9.78
CA PRO A 276 -1.95 -11.23 8.86
C PRO A 276 -3.33 -11.80 8.48
N GLY A 277 -4.42 -11.32 9.10
CA GLY A 277 -5.76 -11.86 8.91
C GLY A 277 -6.01 -13.21 9.59
N THR A 278 -7.16 -13.81 9.29
CA THR A 278 -7.58 -15.11 9.82
C THR A 278 -7.75 -16.10 8.66
N PRO A 279 -6.76 -16.99 8.44
CA PRO A 279 -6.85 -18.09 7.49
C PRO A 279 -8.06 -18.98 7.74
N ASN A 280 -8.58 -19.56 6.66
CA ASN A 280 -9.65 -20.54 6.73
C ASN A 280 -9.23 -21.77 7.54
N VAL A 281 -9.97 -22.05 8.63
CA VAL A 281 -9.74 -23.17 9.54
C VAL A 281 -10.06 -24.53 8.92
N ASP A 282 -10.86 -24.59 7.86
CA ASP A 282 -11.20 -25.85 7.16
C ASP A 282 -10.06 -26.31 6.24
N PHE A 283 -9.10 -25.45 5.95
CA PHE A 283 -7.92 -25.83 5.16
C PHE A 283 -6.84 -26.41 6.08
N ARG A 284 -6.45 -27.66 5.84
CA ARG A 284 -5.47 -28.37 6.67
C ARG A 284 -4.12 -27.65 6.80
N GLY A 285 -3.65 -26.99 5.73
CA GLY A 285 -2.42 -26.19 5.79
C GLY A 285 -2.50 -25.09 6.85
N SER A 286 -3.60 -24.32 6.88
CA SER A 286 -3.83 -23.25 7.85
C SER A 286 -3.80 -23.72 9.32
N GLN A 287 -4.14 -24.98 9.58
CA GLN A 287 -4.14 -25.56 10.93
C GLN A 287 -2.73 -25.90 11.41
N LEU A 288 -1.84 -26.28 10.48
CA LEU A 288 -0.49 -26.76 10.77
C LEU A 288 0.55 -25.63 10.71
N GLU A 289 0.33 -24.65 9.82
CA GLU A 289 1.28 -23.56 9.57
C GLU A 289 1.43 -22.62 10.77
N TYR A 290 2.68 -22.27 11.11
CA TYR A 290 2.91 -21.16 12.02
C TYR A 290 2.40 -19.86 11.41
N ARG A 291 1.62 -19.11 12.19
CA ARG A 291 1.19 -17.76 11.84
C ARG A 291 2.39 -16.86 11.60
N PRO A 292 2.31 -15.90 10.65
CA PRO A 292 3.32 -14.86 10.50
C PRO A 292 3.65 -14.21 11.86
N LYS A 293 4.94 -14.08 12.18
CA LYS A 293 5.38 -13.45 13.42
C LYS A 293 5.03 -11.96 13.39
N ILE A 294 4.57 -11.44 14.53
CA ILE A 294 4.31 -10.00 14.70
C ILE A 294 5.48 -9.39 15.43
N ARG A 295 6.00 -8.32 14.85
CA ARG A 295 7.08 -7.51 15.42
C ARG A 295 6.52 -6.13 15.76
N THR A 296 6.66 -5.73 17.02
CA THR A 296 6.32 -4.39 17.51
C THR A 296 7.58 -3.54 17.63
N ASP A 297 7.39 -2.24 17.79
CA ASP A 297 8.48 -1.29 18.00
C ASP A 297 9.51 -1.28 16.86
N GLU A 298 9.03 -1.45 15.63
CA GLU A 298 9.90 -1.50 14.44
C GLU A 298 10.15 -0.11 13.85
N ASN A 299 11.38 0.13 13.40
CA ASN A 299 11.76 1.32 12.66
C ASN A 299 11.58 1.07 11.16
N ILE A 300 10.64 1.79 10.54
CA ILE A 300 10.32 1.66 9.13
C ILE A 300 10.51 3.00 8.42
N SER A 301 11.23 2.97 7.31
CA SER A 301 11.35 4.07 6.36
C SER A 301 10.72 3.68 5.02
N PHE A 302 9.81 4.50 4.52
CA PHE A 302 9.17 4.27 3.23
C PHE A 302 10.01 4.82 2.07
N LEU A 303 10.31 3.94 1.12
CA LEU A 303 11.06 4.23 -0.09
C LEU A 303 10.06 4.52 -1.23
N ASN A 304 10.08 5.72 -1.76
CA ASN A 304 9.04 6.27 -2.64
C ASN A 304 9.33 6.07 -4.13
N ASN A 305 10.54 5.62 -4.46
CA ASN A 305 11.01 5.47 -5.83
C ASN A 305 12.19 4.48 -5.88
N GLY A 306 12.57 4.09 -7.10
CA GLY A 306 13.60 3.08 -7.29
C GLY A 306 15.02 3.55 -6.95
N ASN A 307 15.32 4.85 -7.01
CA ASN A 307 16.61 5.36 -6.51
C ASN A 307 16.75 5.16 -5.00
N GLU A 308 15.69 5.39 -4.24
CA GLU A 308 15.67 5.15 -2.78
C GLU A 308 15.85 3.67 -2.46
N ILE A 309 15.24 2.76 -3.24
CA ILE A 309 15.43 1.30 -3.11
C ILE A 309 16.86 0.88 -3.43
N LEU A 310 17.43 1.38 -4.52
CA LEU A 310 18.79 1.02 -4.94
C LEU A 310 19.85 1.50 -3.94
N ALA A 311 19.59 2.60 -3.25
CA ALA A 311 20.54 3.21 -2.34
C ALA A 311 20.47 2.69 -0.89
N SER A 312 19.34 2.13 -0.47
CA SER A 312 19.05 1.84 0.94
C SER A 312 19.99 0.81 1.58
N LEU A 313 20.59 -0.10 0.81
CA LEU A 313 21.59 -1.04 1.33
C LEU A 313 22.99 -0.42 1.44
N PHE A 314 23.44 0.34 0.44
CA PHE A 314 24.85 0.69 0.31
C PHE A 314 25.25 2.01 0.96
N GLU A 315 24.45 2.53 1.90
CA GLU A 315 24.80 3.75 2.65
C GLU A 315 26.01 3.54 3.58
N THR A 316 26.37 2.29 3.89
CA THR A 316 27.51 1.92 4.73
C THR A 316 28.50 0.99 4.00
N ASP A 317 29.80 1.26 4.12
CA ASP A 317 30.83 0.60 3.30
C ASP A 317 31.39 -0.73 3.88
N SER A 318 30.83 -1.29 4.96
CA SER A 318 31.32 -2.57 5.52
C SER A 318 30.24 -3.40 6.22
N ALA A 319 29.67 -4.37 5.49
CA ALA A 319 28.77 -5.39 6.04
C ALA A 319 29.54 -6.71 6.28
N ASP A 320 29.12 -7.48 7.28
CA ASP A 320 29.66 -8.81 7.59
C ASP A 320 29.07 -9.89 6.67
N ILE A 321 27.79 -9.73 6.30
CA ILE A 321 27.03 -10.63 5.44
C ILE A 321 26.09 -9.78 4.59
N THR A 322 26.03 -10.07 3.30
CA THR A 322 25.13 -9.42 2.34
C THR A 322 24.29 -10.48 1.60
N LEU A 323 22.97 -10.24 1.54
CA LEU A 323 21.99 -11.13 0.91
C LEU A 323 21.15 -10.33 -0.07
N CYS A 324 20.96 -10.87 -1.28
CA CYS A 324 20.15 -10.23 -2.29
C CYS A 324 19.37 -11.24 -3.11
N THR A 325 18.06 -11.00 -3.25
CA THR A 325 17.17 -11.73 -4.13
C THR A 325 16.41 -10.75 -5.00
N SER A 326 16.36 -11.02 -6.30
CA SER A 326 15.52 -10.31 -7.26
C SER A 326 15.26 -11.20 -8.48
N PRO A 327 14.16 -11.03 -9.24
CA PRO A 327 14.03 -11.70 -10.53
C PRO A 327 15.21 -11.49 -11.48
N MET A 328 15.94 -10.36 -11.36
CA MET A 328 17.19 -10.10 -12.08
C MET A 328 18.09 -9.19 -11.25
N ILE A 329 19.39 -9.51 -11.17
CA ILE A 329 20.42 -8.72 -10.49
C ILE A 329 21.49 -8.31 -11.52
N SER A 330 21.42 -7.07 -12.00
CA SER A 330 22.40 -6.52 -12.93
C SER A 330 23.56 -5.85 -12.20
N THR A 331 24.79 -6.17 -12.61
CA THR A 331 26.00 -5.61 -12.01
C THR A 331 26.58 -4.42 -12.79
N THR A 332 25.92 -3.96 -13.86
CA THR A 332 26.57 -3.14 -14.90
C THR A 332 26.00 -1.72 -15.05
N PHE A 333 25.37 -1.18 -14.00
CA PHE A 333 24.78 0.15 -13.99
C PHE A 333 25.18 0.96 -12.75
N ASP A 334 25.15 2.30 -12.88
CA ASP A 334 25.45 3.21 -11.77
C ASP A 334 24.39 3.14 -10.67
N VAL A 335 24.80 2.86 -9.43
CA VAL A 335 23.90 2.80 -8.27
C VAL A 335 23.99 4.13 -7.49
N PRO A 336 22.86 4.75 -7.08
CA PRO A 336 22.89 5.95 -6.25
C PRO A 336 23.56 5.66 -4.90
N GLY A 337 24.43 6.57 -4.44
CA GLY A 337 25.22 6.38 -3.21
C GLY A 337 24.47 6.63 -1.89
N ASN A 338 23.25 7.19 -1.93
CA ASN A 338 22.33 7.32 -0.79
C ASN A 338 20.90 7.63 -1.26
N ALA A 339 19.92 7.45 -0.39
CA ALA A 339 18.50 7.58 -0.72
C ALA A 339 18.06 9.00 -1.15
N ASN A 340 18.83 10.04 -0.80
CA ASN A 340 18.52 11.44 -1.14
C ASN A 340 19.09 11.87 -2.49
N ILE A 341 19.92 11.05 -3.14
CA ILE A 341 20.50 11.36 -4.44
C ILE A 341 19.43 11.20 -5.53
N ARG A 342 18.93 12.35 -5.99
CA ARG A 342 17.99 12.48 -7.11
C ARG A 342 18.61 13.29 -8.25
N TRP A 343 17.95 13.28 -9.41
CA TRP A 343 18.26 14.25 -10.45
C TRP A 343 18.04 15.67 -9.94
N PRO A 344 18.86 16.65 -10.36
CA PRO A 344 19.97 16.58 -11.30
C PRO A 344 21.33 16.30 -10.64
N ASN A 345 21.40 15.57 -9.53
CA ASN A 345 22.67 15.31 -8.84
C ASN A 345 23.21 13.88 -9.08
N PHE A 346 22.60 13.15 -10.02
CA PHE A 346 22.93 11.75 -10.32
C PHE A 346 22.89 11.46 -11.84
N PRO A 347 23.87 10.74 -12.41
CA PRO A 347 25.18 10.40 -11.84
C PRO A 347 25.99 11.67 -11.53
N ILE A 348 26.96 11.59 -10.61
CA ILE A 348 27.80 12.73 -10.24
C ILE A 348 28.66 13.12 -11.44
N SER A 349 28.65 14.40 -11.84
CA SER A 349 29.54 14.91 -12.89
C SER A 349 30.39 16.10 -12.45
N SER A 350 31.63 16.13 -12.95
CA SER A 350 32.58 17.23 -12.76
C SER A 350 32.61 18.13 -14.00
N GLY A 351 32.51 19.45 -13.83
CA GLY A 351 32.65 20.41 -14.92
C GLY A 351 31.79 21.67 -14.81
N ILE A 352 31.92 22.56 -15.80
CA ILE A 352 31.13 23.78 -15.92
C ILE A 352 29.69 23.43 -16.30
N ILE A 353 28.74 23.97 -15.55
CA ILE A 353 27.31 23.79 -15.77
C ILE A 353 26.83 24.81 -16.82
N GLU A 354 26.22 24.33 -17.90
CA GLU A 354 25.49 25.17 -18.86
C GLU A 354 23.98 25.01 -18.63
N ASN A 355 23.29 26.13 -18.34
CA ASN A 355 21.85 26.14 -18.03
C ASN A 355 20.97 26.49 -19.27
N GLU A 356 21.58 26.74 -20.42
CA GLU A 356 20.85 27.04 -21.65
C GLU A 356 20.72 25.77 -22.51
N ILE A 357 19.48 25.38 -22.80
CA ILE A 357 19.18 24.27 -23.71
C ILE A 357 19.25 24.78 -25.16
N PRO A 358 19.98 24.12 -26.08
CA PRO A 358 20.11 24.53 -27.47
C PRO A 358 18.74 24.74 -28.12
N SER A 359 18.64 25.73 -29.02
CA SER A 359 17.41 25.93 -29.79
C SER A 359 17.21 24.85 -30.86
N GLN A 360 18.29 24.22 -31.31
CA GLN A 360 18.31 23.16 -32.33
C GLN A 360 19.38 22.13 -32.00
N ILE A 361 19.13 20.87 -32.34
CA ILE A 361 20.11 19.79 -32.23
C ILE A 361 20.97 19.77 -33.49
N GLN A 362 22.29 19.76 -33.33
CA GLN A 362 23.25 19.70 -34.42
C GLN A 362 23.86 18.30 -34.47
N GLN A 363 24.18 17.80 -35.68
CA GLN A 363 24.95 16.57 -35.94
C GLN A 363 24.55 15.32 -35.13
N ILE A 364 23.78 14.44 -35.77
CA ILE A 364 23.33 13.16 -35.20
C ILE A 364 23.92 12.03 -36.05
N ASN A 365 24.69 11.14 -35.44
CA ASN A 365 25.31 9.98 -36.10
C ASN A 365 24.85 8.68 -35.44
N ALA A 366 24.51 7.66 -36.21
CA ALA A 366 24.07 6.36 -35.69
C ALA A 366 24.73 5.21 -36.45
N ASN A 367 25.20 4.21 -35.71
CA ASN A 367 26.00 3.08 -36.21
C ASN A 367 25.47 1.77 -35.61
N PHE A 368 25.54 0.66 -36.35
CA PHE A 368 25.24 -0.65 -35.79
C PHE A 368 26.32 -1.13 -34.81
N VAL A 369 25.91 -1.89 -33.81
CA VAL A 369 26.81 -2.50 -32.82
C VAL A 369 26.99 -3.98 -33.13
N LEU A 370 28.23 -4.47 -33.13
CA LEU A 370 28.51 -5.91 -33.27
C LEU A 370 28.49 -6.59 -31.90
N ASN A 371 27.60 -7.55 -31.73
CA ASN A 371 27.67 -8.51 -30.63
C ASN A 371 28.09 -9.88 -31.19
N ASN A 372 29.30 -10.35 -30.83
CA ASN A 372 29.74 -11.74 -30.96
C ASN A 372 29.31 -12.47 -32.27
N SER A 373 29.60 -11.86 -33.41
CA SER A 373 29.50 -12.44 -34.77
C SER A 373 28.11 -12.60 -35.43
N GLU A 374 27.03 -12.06 -34.85
CA GLU A 374 25.74 -11.91 -35.57
C GLU A 374 25.26 -10.45 -35.57
N GLU A 375 24.80 -9.95 -36.72
CA GLU A 375 24.19 -8.61 -36.84
C GLU A 375 22.89 -8.59 -36.04
N GLN A 376 22.87 -7.91 -34.87
CA GLN A 376 21.68 -7.91 -34.02
C GLN A 376 21.34 -6.51 -33.50
N GLY A 377 20.51 -5.78 -34.26
CA GLY A 377 19.52 -4.77 -33.83
C GLY A 377 19.93 -3.54 -33.02
N ASP A 378 21.02 -3.57 -32.28
CA ASP A 378 21.45 -2.49 -31.38
C ASP A 378 22.15 -1.37 -32.15
N VAL A 379 21.97 -0.15 -31.67
CA VAL A 379 22.46 1.07 -32.34
C VAL A 379 23.25 1.93 -31.36
N HIS A 380 24.48 2.27 -31.74
CA HIS A 380 25.24 3.33 -31.08
C HIS A 380 24.88 4.68 -31.71
N LEU A 381 24.47 5.63 -30.88
CA LEU A 381 24.00 6.96 -31.29
C LEU A 381 24.86 8.04 -30.63
N THR A 382 25.42 8.93 -31.44
CA THR A 382 26.22 10.07 -31.01
C THR A 382 25.54 11.38 -31.42
N ILE A 383 25.46 12.33 -30.49
CA ILE A 383 24.84 13.65 -30.70
C ILE A 383 25.79 14.73 -30.19
N ASP A 384 26.08 15.71 -31.04
CA ASP A 384 26.98 16.83 -30.71
C ASP A 384 26.21 18.13 -30.43
N GLY A 385 26.87 19.09 -29.77
CA GLY A 385 26.32 20.44 -29.55
C GLY A 385 25.23 20.51 -28.48
N LEU A 386 25.22 19.59 -27.53
CA LEU A 386 24.33 19.57 -26.38
C LEU A 386 24.90 20.41 -25.22
N SER A 387 24.05 20.89 -24.32
CA SER A 387 24.51 21.63 -23.12
C SER A 387 25.41 20.74 -22.28
N LYS A 388 26.61 21.23 -21.94
CA LYS A 388 27.57 20.45 -21.14
C LYS A 388 26.98 20.12 -19.77
N ASN A 389 27.20 18.90 -19.30
CA ASN A 389 26.71 18.40 -18.01
C ASN A 389 25.17 18.48 -17.85
N SER A 390 24.43 18.50 -18.96
CA SER A 390 22.99 18.24 -18.96
C SER A 390 22.74 16.75 -19.09
N TRP A 391 21.58 16.29 -18.62
CA TRP A 391 21.13 14.92 -18.86
C TRP A 391 20.26 14.87 -20.09
N VAL A 392 20.43 13.81 -20.86
CA VAL A 392 19.63 13.56 -22.05
C VAL A 392 18.99 12.19 -21.95
N CYS A 393 17.71 12.12 -22.32
CA CYS A 393 16.99 10.86 -22.50
C CYS A 393 16.48 10.76 -23.94
N ILE A 394 16.72 9.61 -24.57
CA ILE A 394 16.39 9.31 -25.96
C ILE A 394 15.33 8.23 -26.00
N PHE A 395 14.21 8.50 -26.66
CA PHE A 395 13.09 7.59 -26.83
C PHE A 395 12.95 7.22 -28.32
N PRO A 396 13.41 6.03 -28.74
CA PRO A 396 13.16 5.52 -30.09
C PRO A 396 11.65 5.47 -30.37
N ARG A 397 11.23 5.75 -31.60
CA ARG A 397 9.83 5.63 -32.03
C ARG A 397 9.63 4.28 -32.67
N LYS A 398 8.82 3.44 -32.03
CA LYS A 398 8.41 2.12 -32.54
C LYS A 398 7.06 2.24 -33.24
N ILE A 399 6.85 1.44 -34.28
CA ILE A 399 5.56 1.34 -34.97
C ILE A 399 4.90 0.05 -34.49
N ILE A 400 3.81 0.18 -33.73
CA ILE A 400 3.02 -0.94 -33.21
C ILE A 400 1.58 -0.74 -33.67
N ASP A 401 1.01 -1.74 -34.36
CA ASP A 401 -0.37 -1.74 -34.86
C ASP A 401 -0.78 -0.45 -35.60
N ASN A 402 0.08 -0.01 -36.54
CA ASN A 402 -0.07 1.24 -37.30
C ASN A 402 -0.07 2.54 -36.47
N SER A 403 0.30 2.47 -35.20
CA SER A 403 0.50 3.62 -34.32
C SER A 403 1.98 3.82 -34.02
N VAL A 404 2.39 5.09 -33.86
CA VAL A 404 3.76 5.43 -33.45
C VAL A 404 3.77 5.60 -31.94
N VAL A 405 4.55 4.76 -31.25
CA VAL A 405 4.73 4.81 -29.80
C VAL A 405 6.18 5.09 -29.45
N ARG A 406 6.42 5.64 -28.25
CA ARG A 406 7.77 5.73 -27.69
C ARG A 406 8.18 4.36 -27.17
N GLY A 407 9.31 3.85 -27.63
CA GLY A 407 9.97 2.66 -27.13
C GLY A 407 10.68 2.93 -25.81
N ASP A 408 11.60 2.03 -25.46
CA ASP A 408 12.36 2.13 -24.23
C ASP A 408 13.39 3.26 -24.30
N GLY A 409 13.37 4.10 -23.27
CA GLY A 409 14.17 5.32 -23.21
C GLY A 409 15.55 5.01 -22.67
N PHE A 410 16.60 5.57 -23.29
CA PHE A 410 17.97 5.52 -22.79
C PHE A 410 18.43 6.92 -22.37
N GLY A 411 18.84 7.05 -21.11
CA GLY A 411 19.37 8.24 -20.50
C GLY A 411 20.88 8.21 -20.35
N SER A 412 21.55 9.35 -20.57
CA SER A 412 22.97 9.51 -20.25
C SER A 412 23.31 10.97 -20.03
N LEU A 413 24.46 11.21 -19.40
CA LEU A 413 25.01 12.53 -19.14
C LEU A 413 25.80 13.02 -20.35
N VAL A 414 25.57 14.27 -20.74
CA VAL A 414 26.38 14.95 -21.77
C VAL A 414 27.76 15.28 -21.20
N ASN A 415 28.81 14.87 -21.92
CA ASN A 415 30.18 15.06 -21.49
C ASN A 415 30.60 16.55 -21.50
N ALA A 416 31.78 16.85 -20.98
CA ALA A 416 32.32 18.21 -20.92
C ALA A 416 32.59 18.83 -22.31
N ALA A 417 32.61 18.04 -23.38
CA ALA A 417 32.73 18.52 -24.75
C ALA A 417 31.38 18.88 -25.39
N GLY A 418 30.26 18.65 -24.70
CA GLY A 418 28.91 18.87 -25.26
C GLY A 418 28.47 17.75 -26.20
N GLN A 419 29.07 16.57 -26.09
CA GLN A 419 28.74 15.38 -26.87
C GLN A 419 28.08 14.32 -25.97
N LEU A 420 27.10 13.62 -26.54
CA LEU A 420 26.42 12.48 -25.94
C LEU A 420 26.70 11.23 -26.79
N SER A 421 27.02 10.12 -26.12
CA SER A 421 27.15 8.79 -26.73
C SER A 421 26.26 7.81 -25.96
N VAL A 422 25.37 7.10 -26.66
CA VAL A 422 24.45 6.14 -26.05
C VAL A 422 24.27 4.88 -26.89
N TYR A 423 23.99 3.76 -26.20
CA TYR A 423 23.71 2.47 -26.83
C TYR A 423 22.22 2.16 -26.67
N LEU A 424 21.51 2.11 -27.80
CA LEU A 424 20.10 1.78 -27.85
C LEU A 424 19.95 0.28 -28.11
N ILE A 425 19.24 -0.41 -27.21
CA ILE A 425 18.95 -1.84 -27.34
C ILE A 425 17.72 -2.01 -28.22
N ASP A 426 17.87 -2.73 -29.33
CA ASP A 426 16.84 -2.98 -30.35
C ASP A 426 15.85 -1.81 -30.60
N PRO A 427 16.34 -0.59 -30.93
CA PRO A 427 15.47 0.57 -31.13
C PRO A 427 14.53 0.46 -32.33
N LEU A 428 14.79 -0.50 -33.23
CA LEU A 428 13.98 -0.78 -34.42
C LEU A 428 12.95 -1.89 -34.21
N ASP A 429 12.96 -2.56 -33.05
CA ASP A 429 12.06 -3.68 -32.74
C ASP A 429 12.20 -4.85 -33.71
N ILE A 430 13.44 -5.15 -34.11
CA ILE A 430 13.74 -6.19 -35.11
C ILE A 430 14.08 -7.54 -34.48
N ARG A 431 14.39 -7.59 -33.17
CA ARG A 431 14.61 -8.85 -32.43
C ARG A 431 13.25 -9.49 -32.13
N LYS A 432 12.64 -10.11 -33.13
CA LYS A 432 11.49 -10.98 -32.92
C LYS A 432 11.98 -12.42 -32.79
N THR A 433 11.59 -13.10 -31.71
CA THR A 433 11.80 -14.54 -31.52
C THR A 433 11.37 -15.30 -32.79
N ASN A 434 12.26 -16.16 -33.30
CA ASN A 434 12.03 -17.05 -34.45
C ASN A 434 11.86 -16.39 -35.83
N GLN A 435 12.24 -15.12 -36.04
CA GLN A 435 12.31 -14.53 -37.38
C GLN A 435 13.67 -13.90 -37.66
N THR A 436 14.35 -14.38 -38.71
CA THR A 436 15.51 -13.70 -39.30
C THR A 436 15.02 -12.45 -40.02
N SER A 437 14.93 -11.34 -39.27
CA SER A 437 14.62 -10.04 -39.82
C SER A 437 15.78 -9.58 -40.72
N ILE A 438 15.57 -9.49 -42.03
CA ILE A 438 16.54 -8.87 -42.96
C ILE A 438 16.50 -7.36 -42.71
N VAL A 439 17.56 -6.83 -42.09
CA VAL A 439 17.73 -5.38 -41.90
C VAL A 439 17.99 -4.74 -43.26
N ASN A 440 17.21 -3.72 -43.61
CA ASN A 440 17.41 -2.98 -44.87
C ASN A 440 18.78 -2.26 -44.84
N ASN A 441 19.46 -2.15 -45.99
CA ASN A 441 20.70 -1.39 -46.08
C ASN A 441 20.41 0.09 -45.78
N SER A 442 20.82 0.59 -44.61
CA SER A 442 20.60 1.95 -44.09
C SER A 442 19.19 2.24 -43.54
N PRO A 443 18.76 1.60 -42.43
CA PRO A 443 17.48 1.91 -41.80
C PRO A 443 17.50 3.31 -41.16
N LYS A 444 16.33 3.92 -41.08
CA LYS A 444 16.14 5.25 -40.47
C LYS A 444 15.75 5.09 -39.01
N LEU A 445 16.56 5.61 -38.09
CA LEU A 445 16.20 5.74 -36.69
C LEU A 445 15.33 6.98 -36.51
N LEU A 446 14.15 6.81 -35.92
CA LEU A 446 13.26 7.89 -35.48
C LEU A 446 13.25 7.93 -33.96
N PHE A 447 13.41 9.10 -33.36
CA PHE A 447 13.40 9.22 -31.90
C PHE A 447 12.95 10.59 -31.42
N ASP A 448 12.53 10.64 -30.15
CA ASP A 448 12.37 11.88 -29.39
C ASP A 448 13.53 12.03 -28.41
N LEU A 449 13.94 13.26 -28.13
CA LEU A 449 15.06 13.57 -27.25
C LEU A 449 14.62 14.58 -26.18
N VAL A 450 14.93 14.30 -24.93
CA VAL A 450 14.66 15.18 -23.79
C VAL A 450 16.00 15.65 -23.25
N ILE A 451 16.17 16.97 -23.12
CA ILE A 451 17.32 17.56 -22.43
C ILE A 451 16.81 18.11 -21.10
N VAL A 452 17.49 17.78 -20.01
CA VAL A 452 17.25 18.28 -18.67
C VAL A 452 18.55 18.88 -18.13
N THR A 453 18.49 20.13 -17.70
CA THR A 453 19.65 20.86 -17.18
C THR A 453 19.70 20.79 -15.65
N ARG A 454 20.82 21.23 -15.05
CA ARG A 454 21.03 21.21 -13.60
C ARG A 454 20.06 22.10 -12.80
N ASP A 455 19.40 23.06 -13.43
CA ASP A 455 18.39 23.91 -12.79
C ASP A 455 16.95 23.40 -13.03
N ASN A 456 16.81 22.11 -13.40
CA ASN A 456 15.54 21.45 -13.71
C ASN A 456 14.76 22.05 -14.87
N LYS A 457 15.37 22.90 -15.71
CA LYS A 457 14.78 23.23 -17.01
C LYS A 457 14.89 22.03 -17.94
N SER A 458 13.80 21.72 -18.63
CA SER A 458 13.76 20.65 -19.62
C SER A 458 13.14 21.10 -20.94
N ARG A 459 13.53 20.43 -22.04
CA ARG A 459 12.94 20.60 -23.36
C ARG A 459 12.88 19.26 -24.07
N ILE A 460 11.77 19.02 -24.76
CA ILE A 460 11.57 17.84 -25.61
C ILE A 460 11.73 18.25 -27.07
N PHE A 461 12.60 17.57 -27.79
CA PHE A 461 12.76 17.63 -29.24
C PHE A 461 12.11 16.39 -29.84
N GLY A 462 10.95 16.58 -30.48
CA GLY A 462 10.22 15.48 -31.09
C GLY A 462 10.64 15.21 -32.53
N ASN A 463 10.48 13.97 -32.97
CA ASN A 463 10.58 13.56 -34.38
C ASN A 463 11.98 13.83 -35.00
N LEU A 464 13.03 13.62 -34.20
CA LEU A 464 14.39 13.61 -34.70
C LEU A 464 14.64 12.34 -35.50
N SER A 465 15.56 12.41 -36.46
CA SER A 465 15.89 11.25 -37.26
C SER A 465 17.29 11.26 -37.83
N CYS A 466 17.89 10.08 -37.94
CA CYS A 466 19.17 9.86 -38.61
C CYS A 466 19.16 8.52 -39.34
N ILE A 467 20.11 8.34 -40.25
CA ILE A 467 20.33 7.08 -40.97
C ILE A 467 21.34 6.27 -40.17
N ILE A 468 21.04 5.00 -39.91
CA ILE A 468 21.97 4.08 -39.26
C ILE A 468 22.96 3.57 -40.30
N GLN A 469 24.25 3.79 -40.05
CA GLN A 469 25.33 3.38 -40.94
C GLN A 469 25.79 1.94 -40.64
N ASN A 470 26.25 1.23 -41.66
CA ASN A 470 26.81 -0.13 -41.54
C ASN A 470 28.27 -0.14 -41.05
N SER A 471 28.71 0.89 -40.33
CA SER A 471 29.97 0.86 -39.61
C SER A 471 29.75 0.22 -38.25
N ASN A 472 30.48 -0.85 -37.99
CA ASN A 472 30.34 -1.62 -36.78
C ASN A 472 31.22 -1.03 -35.66
N GLU A 473 30.60 -0.73 -34.53
CA GLU A 473 31.32 -0.36 -33.31
C GLU A 473 31.30 -1.49 -32.28
N GLU A 474 32.38 -1.58 -31.49
CA GLU A 474 32.48 -2.52 -30.37
C GLU A 474 31.64 -2.02 -29.20
N PHE A 475 31.05 -2.98 -28.47
CA PHE A 475 30.29 -2.69 -27.25
C PHE A 475 31.23 -2.16 -26.15
N MET A 476 30.86 -1.09 -25.45
CA MET A 476 31.66 -0.60 -24.32
C MET A 476 31.59 -1.57 -23.13
N THR A 477 32.75 -1.87 -22.55
CA THR A 477 32.83 -2.59 -21.27
C THR A 477 32.27 -1.72 -20.15
N THR A 478 31.22 -2.20 -19.48
CA THR A 478 30.67 -1.58 -18.27
C THR A 478 31.53 -1.92 -17.06
N THR A 479 31.61 -1.01 -16.08
CA THR A 479 32.25 -1.29 -14.79
C THR A 479 31.24 -1.99 -13.88
N ASP A 480 31.71 -2.95 -13.09
CA ASP A 480 30.89 -3.61 -12.08
C ASP A 480 30.50 -2.65 -10.96
N ASN A 481 29.25 -2.76 -10.50
CA ASN A 481 28.70 -2.02 -9.37
C ASN A 481 28.75 -2.85 -8.08
N LYS A 482 28.29 -2.27 -6.96
CA LYS A 482 28.31 -2.91 -5.64
C LYS A 482 27.52 -4.24 -5.58
N PHE A 483 26.56 -4.48 -6.49
CA PHE A 483 25.85 -5.76 -6.53
C PHE A 483 26.74 -6.92 -7.03
N ALA A 484 27.89 -6.64 -7.64
CA ALA A 484 28.87 -7.67 -7.99
C ALA A 484 29.47 -8.35 -6.75
N GLU A 485 29.54 -7.64 -5.61
CA GLU A 485 30.26 -8.07 -4.40
C GLU A 485 29.37 -8.77 -3.35
N ILE A 486 28.08 -8.97 -3.61
CA ILE A 486 27.15 -9.60 -2.65
C ILE A 486 27.54 -11.08 -2.39
N ASP A 487 27.55 -11.49 -1.12
CA ASP A 487 27.92 -12.84 -0.66
C ASP A 487 26.92 -13.90 -1.13
N PHE A 488 25.62 -13.62 -0.97
CA PHE A 488 24.54 -14.54 -1.30
C PHE A 488 23.57 -13.90 -2.31
N LYS A 489 23.48 -14.48 -3.52
CA LYS A 489 22.63 -14.00 -4.62
C LYS A 489 21.61 -15.04 -5.02
N GLY A 490 20.36 -14.62 -5.17
CA GLY A 490 19.25 -15.44 -5.66
C GLY A 490 18.55 -14.75 -6.82
N GLU A 491 18.71 -15.26 -8.03
CA GLU A 491 18.01 -14.77 -9.22
C GLU A 491 16.81 -15.66 -9.57
N SER A 492 15.70 -15.08 -10.03
CA SER A 492 14.53 -15.84 -10.50
C SER A 492 14.11 -15.43 -11.90
N LYS A 493 14.93 -15.79 -12.90
CA LYS A 493 14.73 -15.45 -14.31
C LYS A 493 13.55 -16.21 -14.91
N ALA A 494 12.37 -15.59 -14.93
CA ALA A 494 11.17 -16.19 -15.49
C ALA A 494 10.89 -15.73 -16.93
N ASN A 495 10.92 -16.69 -17.88
CA ASN A 495 10.64 -16.43 -19.30
C ASN A 495 9.27 -15.77 -19.54
N ILE A 496 8.28 -16.08 -18.71
CA ILE A 496 6.94 -15.49 -18.80
C ILE A 496 6.92 -13.98 -18.47
N LEU A 497 7.92 -13.47 -17.74
CA LEU A 497 8.17 -12.03 -17.54
C LEU A 497 9.15 -11.45 -18.56
N GLY A 498 9.59 -12.26 -19.53
CA GLY A 498 10.61 -11.89 -20.52
C GLY A 498 12.03 -11.99 -20.00
N LEU A 499 12.27 -12.76 -18.93
CA LEU A 499 13.58 -12.94 -18.30
C LEU A 499 14.08 -14.38 -18.52
N GLY A 500 14.99 -14.59 -19.48
CA GLY A 500 15.70 -15.86 -19.70
C GLY A 500 15.98 -16.21 -21.17
N THR A 501 16.73 -17.31 -21.42
CA THR A 501 16.98 -17.84 -22.77
C THR A 501 15.79 -18.65 -23.28
N ASP A 502 15.63 -18.75 -24.60
CA ASP A 502 14.49 -19.41 -25.26
C ASP A 502 14.04 -20.69 -24.54
N PRO A 503 12.72 -20.93 -24.39
CA PRO A 503 12.22 -22.08 -23.67
C PRO A 503 12.74 -23.37 -24.30
N THR A 504 13.59 -24.11 -23.59
CA THR A 504 13.81 -25.52 -23.92
C THR A 504 12.47 -26.24 -23.81
N PRO A 505 12.14 -27.11 -24.78
CA PRO A 505 10.86 -27.83 -24.78
C PRO A 505 10.68 -28.59 -23.46
N PRO A 506 9.44 -28.72 -22.94
CA PRO A 506 9.23 -29.34 -21.66
C PRO A 506 9.67 -30.81 -21.69
N PRO A 507 10.33 -31.29 -20.64
CA PRO A 507 10.73 -32.68 -20.51
C PRO A 507 9.53 -33.58 -20.18
N ASP A 508 9.68 -34.87 -20.42
CA ASP A 508 8.62 -35.88 -20.22
C ASP A 508 8.24 -36.03 -18.73
N THR A 509 7.06 -36.57 -18.40
CA THR A 509 6.53 -36.57 -17.01
C THR A 509 7.42 -37.25 -15.96
N GLY A 510 8.20 -38.27 -16.35
CA GLY A 510 9.19 -38.90 -15.47
C GLY A 510 10.45 -38.04 -15.23
N GLU A 511 10.71 -37.08 -16.11
CA GLU A 511 11.79 -36.12 -16.00
C GLU A 511 11.38 -34.81 -15.32
N LEU A 512 10.09 -34.48 -15.19
CA LEU A 512 9.66 -33.25 -14.50
C LEU A 512 10.08 -33.25 -13.01
N LEU A 513 9.93 -34.39 -12.33
CA LEU A 513 10.40 -34.53 -10.95
C LEU A 513 11.93 -34.48 -10.88
N ASN A 514 12.63 -35.07 -11.86
CA ASN A 514 14.09 -35.03 -11.92
C ASN A 514 14.62 -33.63 -12.29
N ASN A 515 13.93 -32.87 -13.14
CA ASN A 515 14.34 -31.53 -13.56
C ASN A 515 13.93 -30.44 -12.56
N VAL A 516 12.85 -30.64 -11.78
CA VAL A 516 12.57 -29.84 -10.58
C VAL A 516 13.60 -30.16 -9.47
N MET A 517 14.20 -31.35 -9.47
CA MET A 517 15.32 -31.71 -8.59
C MET A 517 16.70 -31.30 -9.12
N VAL A 518 16.80 -30.82 -10.36
CA VAL A 518 18.05 -30.37 -11.00
C VAL A 518 17.94 -28.86 -11.23
N PHE A 519 18.09 -28.09 -10.15
CA PHE A 519 18.58 -26.72 -10.28
C PHE A 519 20.11 -26.82 -10.33
N ASP A 520 20.66 -26.82 -11.55
CA ASP A 520 22.09 -27.00 -11.81
C ASP A 520 22.95 -25.77 -11.44
N ASP A 521 22.33 -24.66 -11.00
CA ASP A 521 23.02 -23.41 -10.66
C ASP A 521 22.67 -22.96 -9.22
N VAL A 522 23.69 -22.79 -8.40
CA VAL A 522 23.61 -22.33 -6.99
C VAL A 522 23.03 -20.91 -6.90
N THR A 523 22.98 -20.16 -8.00
CA THR A 523 22.47 -18.77 -8.04
C THR A 523 20.99 -18.65 -8.41
N GLU A 524 20.31 -19.71 -8.88
CA GLU A 524 18.88 -19.67 -9.19
C GLU A 524 18.00 -19.98 -7.96
N SER A 525 17.07 -19.09 -7.65
CA SER A 525 16.07 -19.31 -6.61
C SER A 525 15.08 -20.43 -6.99
N PRO A 526 14.61 -21.26 -6.04
CA PRO A 526 13.67 -22.35 -6.31
C PRO A 526 12.39 -21.89 -7.01
N ARG A 527 11.88 -22.66 -7.98
CA ARG A 527 10.62 -22.31 -8.68
C ARG A 527 9.96 -23.48 -9.40
N LEU A 528 8.64 -23.45 -9.49
CA LEU A 528 7.94 -24.35 -10.41
C LEU A 528 8.07 -23.88 -11.87
N PRO A 529 7.91 -24.78 -12.86
CA PRO A 529 7.84 -24.39 -14.26
C PRO A 529 6.80 -23.28 -14.47
N THR A 530 7.15 -22.25 -15.25
CA THR A 530 6.35 -21.05 -15.51
C THR A 530 6.08 -20.13 -14.32
N MET A 531 6.47 -20.49 -13.09
CA MET A 531 6.32 -19.65 -11.90
C MET A 531 7.26 -18.44 -11.96
N THR A 532 6.84 -17.33 -11.36
CA THR A 532 7.65 -16.12 -11.22
C THR A 532 7.88 -15.83 -9.74
N ARG A 533 9.02 -15.24 -9.41
CA ARG A 533 9.23 -14.60 -8.11
C ARG A 533 9.52 -13.13 -8.35
N ARG A 534 8.67 -12.26 -7.81
CA ARG A 534 8.79 -10.80 -7.96
C ARG A 534 9.51 -10.15 -6.77
N ASP A 535 9.88 -10.95 -5.78
CA ASP A 535 10.55 -10.55 -4.55
C ASP A 535 11.85 -9.81 -4.84
N LEU A 536 11.93 -8.57 -4.39
CA LEU A 536 13.18 -7.84 -4.20
C LEU A 536 13.45 -7.80 -2.71
N LEU A 537 14.34 -8.69 -2.25
CA LEU A 537 14.75 -8.79 -0.85
C LEU A 537 16.24 -8.50 -0.77
N MET A 538 16.60 -7.61 0.13
CA MET A 538 17.93 -7.06 0.26
C MET A 538 18.22 -6.96 1.75
N ALA A 539 19.26 -7.63 2.25
CA ALA A 539 19.58 -7.60 3.67
C ALA A 539 21.09 -7.60 3.91
N GLU A 540 21.51 -6.85 4.93
CA GLU A 540 22.90 -6.74 5.35
C GLU A 540 23.01 -6.87 6.86
N ARG A 541 24.03 -7.58 7.31
CA ARG A 541 24.43 -7.63 8.72
C ARG A 541 25.58 -6.65 8.93
N ILE A 542 25.45 -5.77 9.91
CA ILE A 542 26.52 -4.85 10.33
C ILE A 542 26.72 -5.03 11.83
N SER A 543 27.83 -5.68 12.20
CA SER A 543 28.11 -6.08 13.58
C SER A 543 27.00 -6.99 14.13
N GLU A 544 26.20 -6.52 15.09
CA GLU A 544 25.12 -7.31 15.72
C GLU A 544 23.72 -6.94 15.21
N HIS A 545 23.62 -6.05 14.21
CA HIS A 545 22.35 -5.53 13.72
C HIS A 545 22.11 -5.93 12.27
N TRP A 546 20.83 -6.13 11.94
CA TRP A 546 20.37 -6.34 10.57
C TRP A 546 19.77 -5.05 10.02
N LYS A 547 20.02 -4.82 8.73
CA LYS A 547 19.32 -3.85 7.89
C LYS A 547 18.69 -4.59 6.72
N ALA A 548 17.50 -4.20 6.31
CA ALA A 548 16.82 -4.86 5.22
C ALA A 548 15.92 -3.92 4.42
N THR A 549 15.78 -4.25 3.13
CA THR A 549 14.87 -3.61 2.18
C THR A 549 14.00 -4.68 1.53
N ILE A 550 12.69 -4.41 1.48
CA ILE A 550 11.73 -5.20 0.71
C ILE A 550 11.04 -4.31 -0.33
N ALA A 551 10.91 -4.85 -1.54
CA ALA A 551 10.14 -4.27 -2.63
C ALA A 551 9.71 -5.37 -3.62
N GLY A 552 9.01 -4.96 -4.67
CA GLY A 552 8.84 -5.77 -5.88
C GLY A 552 9.65 -5.17 -7.03
N GLY A 553 10.19 -6.02 -7.92
CA GLY A 553 10.81 -5.59 -9.17
C GLY A 553 12.24 -6.09 -9.42
N LEU A 554 12.86 -5.56 -10.48
CA LEU A 554 14.20 -5.93 -10.92
C LEU A 554 15.28 -5.05 -10.31
N LEU A 555 16.40 -5.64 -9.88
CA LEU A 555 17.63 -4.92 -9.58
C LEU A 555 18.42 -4.68 -10.86
N ALA A 556 17.86 -3.84 -11.73
CA ALA A 556 18.43 -3.48 -13.03
C ALA A 556 18.36 -1.96 -13.26
N GLY A 557 19.03 -1.48 -14.31
CA GLY A 557 19.08 -0.05 -14.63
C GLY A 557 17.72 0.64 -14.80
N GLU A 558 16.66 -0.11 -15.14
CA GLU A 558 15.29 0.42 -15.21
C GLU A 558 14.69 0.80 -13.85
N MET A 559 15.24 0.27 -12.75
CA MET A 559 14.90 0.68 -11.38
C MET A 559 15.42 2.09 -11.06
N ILE A 560 16.36 2.64 -11.84
CA ILE A 560 16.78 4.03 -11.70
C ILE A 560 15.62 4.94 -12.11
N ASN A 561 14.90 5.39 -11.09
CA ASN A 561 13.68 6.14 -11.23
C ASN A 561 13.46 7.03 -10.01
N ALA A 562 13.28 8.32 -10.25
CA ALA A 562 12.93 9.34 -9.26
C ALA A 562 12.01 10.40 -9.89
N ASP A 563 12.30 10.81 -11.15
CA ASP A 563 11.57 11.86 -11.86
C ASP A 563 11.09 11.44 -13.27
N GLN A 564 10.11 10.54 -13.35
CA GLN A 564 9.58 10.04 -14.63
C GLN A 564 9.03 11.12 -15.55
N ARG A 565 8.55 12.22 -14.96
CA ARG A 565 8.01 13.35 -15.73
C ARG A 565 9.07 14.02 -16.59
N PHE A 566 10.35 13.90 -16.21
CA PHE A 566 11.50 14.35 -16.99
C PHE A 566 12.15 13.22 -17.80
N GLY A 567 11.52 12.04 -17.86
CA GLY A 567 12.04 10.86 -18.58
C GLY A 567 13.14 10.14 -17.82
N SER A 568 13.23 10.34 -16.50
CA SER A 568 14.23 9.72 -15.62
C SER A 568 15.66 9.86 -16.19
N PRO A 569 16.15 11.10 -16.34
CA PRO A 569 17.21 11.42 -17.28
C PRO A 569 18.58 10.92 -16.80
N GLY A 570 19.12 9.87 -17.40
CA GLY A 570 20.38 9.24 -16.95
C GLY A 570 20.23 7.76 -16.56
N ARG A 571 19.03 7.21 -16.64
CA ARG A 571 18.81 5.77 -16.54
C ARG A 571 19.28 5.02 -17.81
N PRO A 572 19.75 3.77 -17.72
CA PRO A 572 19.94 2.88 -18.87
C PRO A 572 18.65 2.60 -19.66
N SER A 573 18.76 1.90 -20.81
CA SER A 573 17.60 1.47 -21.60
C SER A 573 16.61 0.67 -20.73
N GLY A 574 15.32 1.01 -20.79
CA GLY A 574 14.29 0.19 -20.14
C GLY A 574 12.88 0.77 -20.14
N LYS A 575 11.99 0.00 -19.51
CA LYS A 575 10.58 0.37 -19.29
C LYS A 575 10.50 1.63 -18.41
N GLU A 576 9.33 2.28 -18.39
CA GLU A 576 9.09 3.39 -17.45
C GLU A 576 8.64 2.79 -16.12
N THR A 577 9.60 2.26 -15.37
CA THR A 577 9.34 1.45 -14.20
C THR A 577 9.18 2.33 -12.96
N GLN A 578 8.15 2.10 -12.15
CA GLN A 578 8.05 2.65 -10.81
C GLN A 578 7.96 1.51 -9.80
N ALA A 579 8.74 1.67 -8.73
CA ALA A 579 8.76 0.78 -7.60
C ALA A 579 8.76 1.62 -6.33
N VAL A 580 8.23 1.04 -5.27
CA VAL A 580 8.27 1.56 -3.90
C VAL A 580 8.72 0.43 -2.98
N GLY A 581 9.07 0.74 -1.75
CA GLY A 581 9.57 -0.27 -0.84
C GLY A 581 9.58 0.18 0.60
N VAL A 582 10.01 -0.73 1.45
CA VAL A 582 10.20 -0.52 2.88
C VAL A 582 11.64 -0.83 3.22
N PHE A 583 12.28 0.08 3.95
CA PHE A 583 13.56 -0.12 4.61
C PHE A 583 13.35 -0.23 6.12
N THR A 584 14.06 -1.15 6.76
CA THR A 584 14.05 -1.35 8.21
C THR A 584 15.46 -1.68 8.72
N GLU A 585 15.76 -1.28 9.95
CA GLU A 585 17.04 -1.55 10.59
C GLU A 585 16.91 -1.71 12.10
N ASN A 586 17.88 -2.43 12.69
CA ASN A 586 18.06 -2.61 14.13
C ASN A 586 16.93 -3.34 14.87
N GLY A 587 15.89 -3.79 14.18
CA GLY A 587 14.76 -4.55 14.74
C GLY A 587 14.67 -6.00 14.24
N LEU A 588 13.66 -6.70 14.73
CA LEU A 588 13.40 -8.11 14.43
C LEU A 588 12.83 -8.30 13.02
N LEU A 589 12.16 -7.28 12.48
CA LEU A 589 11.66 -7.31 11.09
C LEU A 589 12.81 -7.43 10.08
N ALA A 590 13.91 -6.69 10.29
CA ALA A 590 15.09 -6.77 9.41
C ALA A 590 15.70 -8.18 9.41
N TYR A 591 15.74 -8.83 10.58
CA TYR A 591 16.15 -10.23 10.72
C TYR A 591 15.20 -11.20 9.99
N ASP A 592 13.88 -11.00 10.09
CA ASP A 592 12.89 -11.83 9.39
C ASP A 592 13.03 -11.69 7.86
N VAL A 593 13.27 -10.48 7.35
CA VAL A 593 13.56 -10.25 5.93
C VAL A 593 14.89 -10.91 5.52
N ALA A 594 15.93 -10.84 6.34
CA ALA A 594 17.21 -11.52 6.09
C ALA A 594 17.05 -13.05 6.04
N ARG A 595 16.25 -13.63 6.95
CA ARG A 595 15.88 -15.06 6.93
C ARG A 595 15.16 -15.45 5.65
N MET A 596 14.24 -14.60 5.20
CA MET A 596 13.52 -14.83 3.95
C MET A 596 14.45 -14.71 2.73
N ALA A 597 15.34 -13.71 2.70
CA ALA A 597 16.35 -13.57 1.66
C ALA A 597 17.27 -14.81 1.61
N LEU A 598 17.77 -15.28 2.77
CA LEU A 598 18.59 -16.50 2.84
C LEU A 598 17.87 -17.73 2.27
N LYS A 599 16.58 -17.88 2.57
CA LYS A 599 15.75 -18.95 2.01
C LYS A 599 15.67 -18.90 0.48
N ARG A 600 15.69 -17.70 -0.11
CA ARG A 600 15.63 -17.50 -1.56
C ARG A 600 17.00 -17.61 -2.24
N THR A 601 18.09 -17.31 -1.54
CA THR A 601 19.47 -17.40 -2.04
C THR A 601 20.09 -18.78 -1.85
N ASN A 602 19.59 -19.59 -0.92
CA ASN A 602 20.09 -20.95 -0.69
C ASN A 602 18.95 -21.97 -0.76
N SER A 603 18.84 -22.62 -1.92
CA SER A 603 17.80 -23.60 -2.25
C SER A 603 18.00 -24.95 -1.55
N ASP A 604 19.23 -25.33 -1.22
CA ASP A 604 19.50 -26.56 -0.47
C ASP A 604 19.23 -26.35 1.03
N ILE A 605 18.22 -27.04 1.54
CA ILE A 605 17.89 -27.01 2.97
C ILE A 605 19.09 -27.40 3.84
N ASN A 606 19.97 -28.32 3.41
CA ASN A 606 21.11 -28.74 4.21
C ASN A 606 22.16 -27.64 4.35
N GLU A 607 22.49 -26.95 3.27
CA GLU A 607 23.40 -25.81 3.31
C GLU A 607 22.81 -24.65 4.10
N ARG A 608 21.50 -24.38 3.91
CA ARG A 608 20.80 -23.35 4.66
C ARG A 608 20.80 -23.63 6.17
N LEU A 609 20.56 -24.88 6.58
CA LEU A 609 20.63 -25.28 7.99
C LEU A 609 22.05 -25.10 8.56
N LEU A 610 23.09 -25.39 7.78
CA LEU A 610 24.47 -25.13 8.18
C LEU A 610 24.72 -23.63 8.41
N VAL A 611 24.30 -22.77 7.49
CA VAL A 611 24.42 -21.30 7.64
C VAL A 611 23.66 -20.82 8.88
N LEU A 612 22.42 -21.29 9.06
CA LEU A 612 21.59 -20.95 10.21
C LEU A 612 22.13 -21.49 11.53
N SER A 613 23.08 -22.42 11.54
CA SER A 613 23.69 -22.90 12.78
C SER A 613 24.69 -21.92 13.39
N ASP A 614 25.14 -20.93 12.62
CA ASP A 614 26.04 -19.90 13.12
C ASP A 614 25.32 -18.95 14.11
N SER A 615 26.05 -18.54 15.15
CA SER A 615 25.65 -17.54 16.13
C SER A 615 25.26 -16.19 15.54
N VAL A 616 25.72 -15.86 14.32
CA VAL A 616 25.27 -14.66 13.60
C VAL A 616 23.77 -14.71 13.21
N TRP A 617 23.12 -15.86 13.30
CA TRP A 617 21.69 -16.00 13.05
C TRP A 617 20.84 -16.06 14.33
N ARG A 618 21.37 -15.57 15.46
CA ARG A 618 20.56 -15.32 16.66
C ARG A 618 19.62 -14.14 16.43
N GLU A 619 18.41 -14.23 17.00
CA GLU A 619 17.45 -13.12 16.91
C GLU A 619 18.04 -11.87 17.63
N PRO A 620 18.05 -10.69 16.98
CA PRO A 620 18.52 -9.46 17.62
C PRO A 620 17.56 -8.98 18.73
N ALA A 621 17.96 -7.94 19.45
CA ALA A 621 17.07 -7.27 20.40
C ALA A 621 15.86 -6.61 19.69
N PHE A 622 14.79 -6.36 20.45
CA PHE A 622 13.63 -5.60 19.98
C PHE A 622 14.03 -4.19 19.52
N GLY A 623 13.30 -3.67 18.53
CA GLY A 623 13.44 -2.30 18.09
C GLY A 623 12.85 -1.30 19.11
N THR A 624 12.91 -0.01 18.76
CA THR A 624 12.34 1.10 19.54
C THR A 624 11.51 2.06 18.68
N GLY A 625 11.04 1.57 17.53
CA GLY A 625 10.25 2.34 16.59
C GLY A 625 8.77 2.38 16.96
N GLN A 626 7.95 2.80 16.01
CA GLN A 626 6.51 3.05 16.22
C GLN A 626 5.62 2.13 15.38
N PHE A 627 6.19 1.18 14.64
CA PHE A 627 5.41 0.29 13.79
C PHE A 627 5.22 -1.08 14.43
N ALA A 628 4.02 -1.61 14.28
CA ALA A 628 3.75 -3.03 14.39
C ALA A 628 3.61 -3.62 12.98
N CYS A 629 4.28 -4.73 12.71
CA CYS A 629 4.34 -5.30 11.37
C CYS A 629 4.51 -6.82 11.36
N SER A 630 4.29 -7.41 10.20
CA SER A 630 4.52 -8.84 9.96
C SER A 630 5.01 -9.06 8.53
N LEU A 631 5.95 -10.00 8.36
CA LEU A 631 6.40 -10.47 7.05
C LEU A 631 5.49 -11.61 6.58
N LEU A 632 4.79 -11.37 5.47
CA LEU A 632 3.89 -12.29 4.82
C LEU A 632 4.61 -13.06 3.71
N ARG A 633 4.29 -14.36 3.58
CA ARG A 633 4.85 -15.24 2.55
C ARG A 633 3.75 -15.82 1.68
N ASN A 634 3.93 -15.77 0.36
CA ASN A 634 3.15 -16.57 -0.58
C ASN A 634 4.08 -17.51 -1.33
N ILE A 635 3.79 -18.80 -1.25
CA ILE A 635 4.63 -19.86 -1.80
C ILE A 635 3.71 -20.96 -2.32
N SER A 636 3.88 -21.35 -3.58
CA SER A 636 3.17 -22.54 -4.09
C SER A 636 3.67 -23.81 -3.39
N PRO A 637 2.79 -24.81 -3.15
CA PRO A 637 3.23 -26.15 -2.80
C PRO A 637 4.32 -26.66 -3.76
N LEU A 638 5.18 -27.56 -3.28
CA LEU A 638 6.28 -28.20 -4.00
C LEU A 638 7.41 -27.27 -4.48
N CYS A 639 7.33 -25.96 -4.22
CA CYS A 639 8.22 -25.01 -4.84
C CYS A 639 9.62 -24.94 -4.21
N GLU A 640 9.73 -24.96 -2.88
CA GLU A 640 11.00 -24.73 -2.18
C GLU A 640 11.78 -26.04 -2.02
N THR A 641 11.22 -27.01 -1.29
CA THR A 641 11.79 -28.37 -1.15
C THR A 641 10.81 -29.43 -1.67
N PRO A 642 10.79 -29.69 -2.99
CA PRO A 642 9.85 -30.62 -3.62
C PRO A 642 9.83 -32.01 -2.98
N THR A 643 10.98 -32.48 -2.48
CA THR A 643 11.12 -33.79 -1.83
C THR A 643 10.28 -33.92 -0.56
N PHE A 644 9.97 -32.82 0.14
CA PHE A 644 9.06 -32.84 1.29
C PHE A 644 7.59 -32.85 0.89
N GLY A 645 7.26 -32.56 -0.37
CA GLY A 645 5.89 -32.63 -0.89
C GLY A 645 5.25 -34.02 -0.75
N THR A 646 6.06 -35.09 -0.69
CA THR A 646 5.57 -36.46 -0.51
C THR A 646 4.94 -36.71 0.86
N PHE A 647 5.19 -35.84 1.85
CA PHE A 647 4.59 -35.96 3.19
C PHE A 647 3.15 -35.44 3.25
N ARG A 648 2.62 -34.86 2.17
CA ARG A 648 1.27 -34.29 2.16
C ARG A 648 0.22 -35.28 2.60
N GLU A 649 0.22 -36.51 2.05
CA GLU A 649 -0.76 -37.54 2.39
C GLU A 649 -0.73 -37.91 3.88
N TYR A 650 0.45 -37.91 4.50
CA TYR A 650 0.58 -38.12 5.94
C TYR A 650 -0.05 -36.97 6.75
N LEU A 651 0.21 -35.72 6.35
CA LEU A 651 -0.26 -34.52 7.06
C LEU A 651 -1.75 -34.21 6.91
N GLU A 652 -2.43 -34.80 5.92
CA GLU A 652 -3.89 -34.75 5.81
C GLU A 652 -4.59 -35.43 7.01
N SER A 653 -3.88 -36.28 7.77
CA SER A 653 -4.46 -37.01 8.91
C SER A 653 -3.62 -37.00 10.18
N ASN A 654 -2.42 -36.41 10.17
CA ASN A 654 -1.50 -36.39 11.29
C ASN A 654 -0.86 -35.00 11.45
N ASP A 655 -0.39 -34.69 12.66
CA ASP A 655 0.41 -33.50 12.95
C ASP A 655 1.91 -33.82 12.84
N LEU A 656 2.75 -32.79 12.70
CA LEU A 656 4.20 -32.96 12.78
C LEU A 656 4.64 -33.19 14.24
N PRO A 657 5.74 -33.93 14.48
CA PRO A 657 6.28 -34.08 15.82
C PRO A 657 6.75 -32.75 16.43
N ASP A 658 6.46 -32.54 17.72
CA ASP A 658 6.79 -31.32 18.49
C ASP A 658 8.28 -31.20 18.87
N ASN A 659 9.14 -32.14 18.46
CA ASN A 659 10.56 -32.10 18.74
C ASN A 659 11.42 -32.49 17.53
N LEU A 660 12.64 -31.94 17.50
CA LEU A 660 13.54 -32.07 16.37
C LEU A 660 13.95 -33.52 16.06
N ASN A 661 14.18 -34.36 17.07
CA ASN A 661 14.65 -35.72 16.85
C ASN A 661 13.59 -36.59 16.17
N ASP A 662 12.34 -36.47 16.61
CA ASP A 662 11.23 -37.21 16.02
C ASP A 662 10.86 -36.67 14.63
N LEU A 663 10.91 -35.34 14.45
CA LEU A 663 10.71 -34.72 13.14
C LEU A 663 11.77 -35.19 12.14
N VAL A 664 13.04 -35.21 12.54
CA VAL A 664 14.15 -35.67 11.70
C VAL A 664 14.04 -37.16 11.41
N SER A 665 13.60 -37.97 12.38
CA SER A 665 13.35 -39.40 12.18
C SER A 665 12.23 -39.67 11.16
N LEU A 666 11.21 -38.80 11.09
CA LEU A 666 10.13 -38.89 10.11
C LEU A 666 10.61 -38.59 8.67
N ILE A 667 11.58 -37.69 8.51
CA ILE A 667 12.04 -37.18 7.19
C ILE A 667 13.41 -37.72 6.73
N HIS A 668 13.98 -38.71 7.44
CA HIS A 668 15.43 -38.97 7.55
C HIS A 668 16.24 -39.44 6.31
N PRO A 669 15.75 -39.80 5.11
CA PRO A 669 16.69 -40.09 4.02
C PRO A 669 17.43 -38.84 3.49
N ASN A 670 16.88 -37.63 3.69
CA ASN A 670 17.22 -36.44 2.90
C ASN A 670 17.84 -35.26 3.68
N LEU A 671 18.13 -35.41 4.98
CA LEU A 671 18.55 -34.29 5.83
C LEU A 671 19.85 -34.59 6.60
N THR A 672 20.78 -33.65 6.58
CA THR A 672 22.02 -33.66 7.38
C THR A 672 22.00 -32.51 8.37
N LEU A 673 21.99 -32.80 9.67
CA LEU A 673 21.97 -31.77 10.70
C LEU A 673 23.38 -31.26 11.04
N PRO A 674 23.59 -29.94 11.18
CA PRO A 674 24.82 -29.39 11.75
C PRO A 674 24.91 -29.63 13.27
N SER A 675 26.05 -29.28 13.86
CA SER A 675 26.18 -29.19 15.33
C SER A 675 25.38 -27.99 15.86
N TYR A 676 24.67 -28.15 16.97
CA TYR A 676 23.83 -27.09 17.53
C TYR A 676 23.84 -27.04 19.07
N ASP A 677 23.64 -25.85 19.62
CA ASP A 677 23.23 -25.61 21.02
C ASP A 677 21.68 -25.56 21.14
N ASP A 678 21.15 -25.31 22.33
CA ASP A 678 19.69 -25.29 22.57
C ASP A 678 18.98 -24.20 21.75
N GLU A 679 19.55 -23.01 21.66
CA GLU A 679 18.96 -21.89 20.89
C GLU A 679 18.99 -22.19 19.38
N THR A 680 20.08 -22.76 18.90
CA THR A 680 20.24 -23.19 17.51
C THR A 680 19.30 -24.35 17.17
N ARG A 681 19.04 -25.26 18.12
CA ARG A 681 18.09 -26.37 17.95
C ARG A 681 16.70 -25.85 17.59
N ASP A 682 16.19 -24.88 18.34
CA ASP A 682 14.83 -24.36 18.15
C ASP A 682 14.72 -23.62 16.80
N ARG A 683 15.78 -22.90 16.41
CA ARG A 683 15.89 -22.25 15.09
C ARG A 683 15.89 -23.26 13.94
N ILE A 684 16.67 -24.35 14.06
CA ILE A 684 16.70 -25.45 13.07
C ILE A 684 15.35 -26.14 12.98
N TYR A 685 14.73 -26.44 14.13
CA TYR A 685 13.40 -27.06 14.18
C TYR A 685 12.36 -26.22 13.44
N SER A 686 12.29 -24.91 13.74
CA SER A 686 11.34 -24.01 13.09
C SER A 686 11.52 -23.95 11.57
N GLU A 687 12.77 -23.99 11.08
CA GLU A 687 13.06 -23.97 9.64
C GLU A 687 12.60 -25.26 8.95
N ILE A 688 12.89 -26.43 9.53
CA ILE A 688 12.47 -27.73 8.97
C ILE A 688 10.95 -27.86 9.00
N HIS A 689 10.33 -27.49 10.12
CA HIS A 689 8.88 -27.52 10.30
C HIS A 689 8.17 -26.67 9.24
N ASP A 690 8.58 -25.41 9.10
CA ASP A 690 8.03 -24.49 8.09
C ASP A 690 8.25 -25.02 6.66
N GLU A 691 9.43 -25.59 6.38
CA GLU A 691 9.77 -26.11 5.06
C GLU A 691 8.91 -27.30 4.65
N VAL A 692 8.67 -28.25 5.56
CA VAL A 692 7.84 -29.43 5.30
C VAL A 692 6.39 -29.01 5.00
N ILE A 693 5.82 -28.14 5.84
CA ILE A 693 4.42 -27.71 5.68
C ILE A 693 4.25 -26.87 4.41
N THR A 694 5.13 -25.89 4.19
CA THR A 694 5.11 -25.04 3.00
C THR A 694 5.24 -25.87 1.72
N SER A 695 6.09 -26.90 1.73
CA SER A 695 6.25 -27.79 0.58
C SER A 695 5.01 -28.65 0.32
N CYS A 696 4.25 -29.02 1.35
CA CYS A 696 3.03 -29.81 1.21
C CYS A 696 1.80 -28.98 0.80
N PHE A 697 1.59 -27.82 1.43
CA PHE A 697 0.34 -27.05 1.34
C PHE A 697 0.50 -25.64 0.74
N GLY A 698 1.73 -25.16 0.58
CA GLY A 698 2.04 -23.79 0.20
C GLY A 698 1.87 -22.80 1.35
N ARG A 699 1.93 -21.50 1.03
CA ARG A 699 1.66 -20.36 1.93
C ARG A 699 0.89 -19.29 1.16
N ARG A 700 -0.05 -18.60 1.81
CA ARG A 700 -0.98 -17.62 1.20
C ARG A 700 -1.26 -16.44 2.14
N ASP A 701 -0.25 -16.03 2.90
CA ASP A 701 -0.42 -15.09 4.01
C ASP A 701 -1.05 -13.76 3.54
N THR A 702 -0.67 -13.27 2.35
CA THR A 702 -1.19 -12.02 1.78
C THR A 702 -2.67 -12.08 1.45
N GLN A 703 -3.18 -13.23 1.01
CA GLN A 703 -4.61 -13.38 0.71
C GLN A 703 -5.46 -13.16 1.96
N TRP A 704 -5.04 -13.75 3.09
CA TRP A 704 -5.76 -13.65 4.36
C TRP A 704 -5.68 -12.24 4.96
N ALA A 705 -4.51 -11.61 4.85
CA ALA A 705 -4.32 -10.23 5.26
C ALA A 705 -5.23 -9.27 4.47
N LEU A 706 -5.33 -9.46 3.15
CA LEU A 706 -6.19 -8.65 2.29
C LEU A 706 -7.68 -8.91 2.50
N GLU A 707 -8.08 -10.16 2.70
CA GLU A 707 -9.46 -10.51 3.06
C GLU A 707 -9.88 -9.75 4.32
N HIS A 708 -9.06 -9.79 5.36
CA HIS A 708 -9.33 -9.08 6.61
C HIS A 708 -9.37 -7.57 6.38
N ALA A 709 -8.35 -6.97 5.77
CA ALA A 709 -8.26 -5.54 5.59
C ALA A 709 -9.41 -4.97 4.73
N ILE A 710 -9.78 -5.64 3.64
CA ILE A 710 -10.88 -5.21 2.77
C ILE A 710 -12.22 -5.34 3.50
N SER A 711 -12.47 -6.46 4.18
CA SER A 711 -13.73 -6.67 4.92
C SER A 711 -13.96 -5.63 6.02
N ASN A 712 -12.89 -5.02 6.52
CA ASN A 712 -12.93 -4.07 7.64
C ASN A 712 -12.78 -2.60 7.22
N ALA A 713 -12.54 -2.31 5.93
CA ALA A 713 -12.31 -0.96 5.42
C ALA A 713 -13.55 -0.07 5.56
N ARG A 714 -13.40 1.22 5.89
CA ARG A 714 -14.55 2.11 6.13
C ARG A 714 -14.64 3.31 5.21
N ASN A 715 -13.52 4.00 5.02
CA ASN A 715 -13.47 5.30 4.36
C ASN A 715 -12.79 5.17 3.00
N PHE A 716 -11.67 4.44 2.96
CA PHE A 716 -10.81 4.47 1.81
C PHE A 716 -9.95 3.21 1.62
N ILE A 717 -9.82 2.77 0.37
CA ILE A 717 -8.84 1.76 -0.06
C ILE A 717 -8.07 2.30 -1.28
N TYR A 718 -6.75 2.28 -1.21
CA TYR A 718 -5.87 2.46 -2.36
C TYR A 718 -5.20 1.14 -2.73
N ILE A 719 -5.26 0.76 -4.01
CA ILE A 719 -4.63 -0.44 -4.55
C ILE A 719 -3.73 -0.02 -5.72
N GLU A 720 -2.43 -0.18 -5.54
CA GLU A 720 -1.42 -0.15 -6.60
C GLU A 720 -0.85 -1.56 -6.77
N SER A 721 -0.89 -2.14 -7.97
CA SER A 721 -0.39 -3.49 -8.23
C SER A 721 0.15 -3.63 -9.66
N PRO A 722 1.23 -4.41 -9.89
CA PRO A 722 1.77 -4.71 -11.22
C PRO A 722 0.78 -5.36 -12.18
N SER A 723 -0.20 -6.09 -11.63
CA SER A 723 -1.23 -6.78 -12.39
C SER A 723 -2.53 -6.80 -11.60
N LEU A 724 -3.66 -6.85 -12.31
CA LEU A 724 -4.99 -6.93 -11.74
C LEU A 724 -5.78 -7.95 -12.54
N ALA A 725 -6.23 -9.02 -11.90
CA ALA A 725 -7.09 -10.06 -12.51
C ALA A 725 -7.86 -10.79 -11.41
N SER A 726 -8.70 -11.76 -11.78
CA SER A 726 -9.44 -12.61 -10.85
C SER A 726 -8.52 -13.18 -9.76
N THR A 727 -8.96 -13.10 -8.50
CA THR A 727 -8.24 -13.67 -7.35
C THR A 727 -8.66 -15.11 -7.06
N MET A 728 -9.75 -15.57 -7.69
CA MET A 728 -10.29 -16.93 -7.62
C MET A 728 -10.85 -17.34 -8.99
N TYR A 729 -10.74 -18.64 -9.34
CA TYR A 729 -11.35 -19.23 -10.54
C TYR A 729 -12.18 -20.46 -10.17
N GLY A 730 -13.34 -20.62 -10.83
CA GLY A 730 -14.18 -21.81 -10.68
C GLY A 730 -14.88 -21.89 -9.33
N ASP A 731 -15.10 -23.12 -8.85
CA ASP A 731 -15.69 -23.37 -7.54
C ASP A 731 -14.71 -23.01 -6.43
N PRO A 732 -15.17 -22.36 -5.34
CA PRO A 732 -14.31 -21.95 -4.24
C PRO A 732 -13.67 -23.16 -3.56
N ALA A 733 -12.34 -23.27 -3.66
CA ALA A 733 -11.58 -24.17 -2.82
C ALA A 733 -11.43 -23.57 -1.42
N SER A 734 -11.26 -24.40 -0.38
CA SER A 734 -11.11 -23.91 1.00
C SER A 734 -9.91 -22.98 1.22
N PHE A 735 -8.91 -23.00 0.32
CA PHE A 735 -7.72 -22.15 0.38
C PHE A 735 -7.78 -20.90 -0.50
N SER A 736 -8.86 -20.68 -1.27
CA SER A 736 -8.96 -19.57 -2.25
C SER A 736 -10.00 -18.53 -1.86
N VAL A 737 -9.72 -17.25 -2.13
CA VAL A 737 -10.61 -16.13 -1.77
C VAL A 737 -10.91 -15.24 -2.98
N ASP A 738 -12.19 -14.88 -3.16
CA ASP A 738 -12.61 -13.86 -4.15
C ASP A 738 -12.63 -12.46 -3.52
N LEU A 739 -11.49 -11.78 -3.57
CA LEU A 739 -11.32 -10.43 -3.03
C LEU A 739 -12.19 -9.39 -3.75
N PHE A 740 -12.60 -9.62 -5.01
CA PHE A 740 -13.53 -8.72 -5.69
C PHE A 740 -14.95 -8.85 -5.16
N ASN A 741 -15.37 -10.06 -4.77
CA ASN A 741 -16.67 -10.25 -4.14
C ASN A 741 -16.70 -9.60 -2.75
N ILE A 742 -15.67 -9.83 -1.93
CA ILE A 742 -15.53 -9.19 -0.61
C ILE A 742 -15.52 -7.66 -0.74
N LEU A 743 -14.76 -7.12 -1.70
CA LEU A 743 -14.72 -5.68 -1.94
C LEU A 743 -16.10 -5.13 -2.33
N LYS A 744 -16.86 -5.87 -3.13
CA LYS A 744 -18.21 -5.47 -3.53
C LYS A 744 -19.16 -5.49 -2.33
N GLU A 745 -19.18 -6.57 -1.56
CA GLU A 745 -19.99 -6.67 -0.34
C GLU A 745 -19.67 -5.52 0.61
N ARG A 746 -18.38 -5.18 0.76
CA ARG A 746 -17.99 -4.07 1.60
C ARG A 746 -18.43 -2.70 1.06
N LEU A 747 -18.37 -2.49 -0.25
CA LEU A 747 -18.87 -1.26 -0.89
C LEU A 747 -20.38 -1.09 -0.75
N ASP A 748 -21.13 -2.21 -0.72
CA ASP A 748 -22.56 -2.24 -0.44
C ASP A 748 -22.84 -1.88 1.05
N GLU A 749 -22.04 -2.39 1.98
CA GLU A 749 -22.16 -2.13 3.43
C GLU A 749 -21.71 -0.73 3.87
N MET A 750 -20.76 -0.12 3.13
CA MET A 750 -20.13 1.14 3.51
C MET A 750 -20.28 2.19 2.40
N PRO A 751 -21.39 2.96 2.36
CA PRO A 751 -21.63 3.95 1.30
C PRO A 751 -20.59 5.09 1.21
N GLY A 752 -19.91 5.39 2.31
CA GLY A 752 -18.79 6.35 2.37
C GLY A 752 -17.44 5.78 1.94
N LEU A 753 -17.32 4.47 1.72
CA LEU A 753 -16.09 3.82 1.28
C LEU A 753 -15.77 4.17 -0.17
N HIS A 754 -14.55 4.65 -0.42
CA HIS A 754 -14.03 4.94 -1.76
C HIS A 754 -12.80 4.09 -2.07
N VAL A 755 -12.69 3.63 -3.31
CA VAL A 755 -11.64 2.71 -3.75
C VAL A 755 -10.94 3.26 -4.98
N ILE A 756 -9.61 3.30 -4.93
CA ILE A 756 -8.75 3.76 -6.01
C ILE A 756 -7.88 2.60 -6.50
N PHE A 757 -7.95 2.30 -7.80
CA PHE A 757 -7.04 1.38 -8.49
C PHE A 757 -6.04 2.15 -9.36
N CYS A 758 -4.75 2.03 -9.02
CA CYS A 758 -3.62 2.46 -9.83
C CYS A 758 -2.97 1.22 -10.46
N ILE A 759 -3.19 0.99 -11.76
CA ILE A 759 -2.72 -0.24 -12.43
C ILE A 759 -2.02 0.08 -13.74
N PRO A 760 -1.01 -0.69 -14.16
CA PRO A 760 -0.36 -0.45 -15.44
C PRO A 760 -1.34 -0.73 -16.58
N LYS A 761 -1.17 -0.02 -17.70
CA LYS A 761 -2.05 -0.21 -18.86
C LYS A 761 -1.90 -1.62 -19.43
N LEU A 762 -0.67 -2.10 -19.53
CA LEU A 762 -0.34 -3.44 -19.99
C LEU A 762 0.09 -4.29 -18.78
N PRO A 763 -0.32 -5.57 -18.72
CA PRO A 763 0.24 -6.55 -17.80
C PRO A 763 1.76 -6.69 -17.92
N ASP A 764 2.35 -7.40 -16.96
CA ASP A 764 3.78 -7.63 -16.83
C ASP A 764 4.37 -8.69 -17.80
N TYR A 765 3.58 -9.19 -18.74
CA TYR A 765 4.03 -10.12 -19.77
C TYR A 765 4.75 -9.41 -20.94
N PRO A 766 5.75 -10.04 -21.58
CA PRO A 766 6.34 -9.53 -22.80
C PRO A 766 5.39 -9.76 -23.98
N GLN A 767 5.59 -9.01 -25.06
CA GLN A 767 4.70 -9.02 -26.24
C GLN A 767 4.58 -10.39 -26.91
N SER A 768 5.56 -11.28 -26.74
CA SER A 768 5.49 -12.68 -27.19
C SER A 768 4.32 -13.45 -26.56
N TYR A 769 3.84 -13.04 -25.39
CA TYR A 769 2.66 -13.60 -24.72
C TYR A 769 1.40 -12.75 -24.94
N ALA A 770 1.23 -12.15 -26.13
CA ALA A 770 0.04 -11.37 -26.49
C ALA A 770 -1.31 -12.04 -26.16
N PRO A 771 -1.49 -13.37 -26.31
CA PRO A 771 -2.73 -14.03 -25.87
C PRO A 771 -3.00 -13.90 -24.36
N MET A 772 -1.96 -14.01 -23.51
CA MET A 772 -2.10 -13.86 -22.06
C MET A 772 -2.40 -12.41 -21.68
N ILE A 773 -1.75 -11.46 -22.35
CA ILE A 773 -2.02 -10.02 -22.21
C ILE A 773 -3.51 -9.74 -22.49
N ASN A 774 -4.03 -10.25 -23.62
CA ASN A 774 -5.42 -10.02 -24.01
C ASN A 774 -6.40 -10.68 -23.04
N PHE A 775 -6.10 -11.89 -22.56
CA PHE A 775 -6.90 -12.57 -21.55
C PHE A 775 -6.99 -11.77 -20.25
N GLU A 776 -5.85 -11.33 -19.70
CA GLU A 776 -5.82 -10.58 -18.44
C GLU A 776 -6.56 -9.23 -18.58
N ILE A 777 -6.42 -8.54 -19.71
CA ILE A 777 -7.14 -7.29 -19.98
C ILE A 777 -8.65 -7.52 -20.05
N LYS A 778 -9.10 -8.64 -20.63
CA LYS A 778 -10.52 -9.03 -20.67
C LYS A 778 -11.01 -9.34 -19.25
N ASP A 779 -10.29 -10.16 -18.50
CA ASP A 779 -10.65 -10.60 -17.15
C ASP A 779 -10.75 -9.43 -16.16
N ARG A 780 -9.73 -8.57 -16.11
CA ARG A 780 -9.77 -7.37 -15.27
C ARG A 780 -10.90 -6.43 -15.65
N THR A 781 -11.25 -6.34 -16.93
CA THR A 781 -12.39 -5.52 -17.39
C THR A 781 -13.70 -6.11 -16.86
N MET A 782 -13.86 -7.44 -16.87
CA MET A 782 -15.02 -8.11 -16.30
C MET A 782 -15.12 -7.88 -14.79
N LYS A 783 -14.02 -8.07 -14.04
CA LYS A 783 -13.98 -7.87 -12.59
C LYS A 783 -14.23 -6.42 -12.17
N MET A 784 -13.66 -5.45 -12.89
CA MET A 784 -13.94 -4.03 -12.63
C MET A 784 -15.41 -3.66 -12.92
N ASN A 785 -16.01 -4.24 -13.96
CA ASN A 785 -17.43 -4.00 -14.25
C ASN A 785 -18.34 -4.71 -13.23
N SER A 786 -17.93 -5.85 -12.64
CA SER A 786 -18.75 -6.61 -11.68
C SER A 786 -18.89 -5.92 -10.32
N LEU A 787 -17.97 -5.00 -9.97
CA LEU A 787 -18.12 -4.16 -8.78
C LEU A 787 -19.40 -3.32 -8.85
N ASN A 788 -19.72 -2.72 -10.01
CA ASN A 788 -20.94 -1.90 -10.20
C ASN A 788 -21.08 -0.66 -9.25
N HIS A 789 -19.98 -0.10 -8.74
CA HIS A 789 -19.96 1.10 -7.88
C HIS A 789 -19.19 2.28 -8.51
N GLN A 790 -19.67 2.83 -9.64
CA GLN A 790 -18.94 3.87 -10.39
C GLN A 790 -18.72 5.19 -9.63
N GLU A 791 -19.47 5.43 -8.55
CA GLU A 791 -19.34 6.63 -7.71
C GLU A 791 -18.34 6.45 -6.58
N GLN A 792 -18.07 5.22 -6.15
CA GLN A 792 -17.14 4.88 -5.08
C GLN A 792 -15.82 4.29 -5.62
N VAL A 793 -15.79 3.81 -6.88
CA VAL A 793 -14.62 3.15 -7.47
C VAL A 793 -14.06 3.95 -8.64
N VAL A 794 -12.76 4.24 -8.60
CA VAL A 794 -12.03 4.88 -9.70
C VAL A 794 -10.80 4.06 -10.05
N ALA A 795 -10.56 3.86 -11.34
CA ALA A 795 -9.39 3.16 -11.85
C ALA A 795 -8.70 3.99 -12.93
N PHE A 796 -7.37 4.06 -12.85
CA PHE A 796 -6.57 4.81 -13.82
C PHE A 796 -5.25 4.10 -14.14
N HIS A 797 -4.67 4.48 -15.27
CA HIS A 797 -3.33 4.08 -15.67
C HIS A 797 -2.36 5.25 -15.47
N PRO A 798 -1.30 5.08 -14.66
CA PRO A 798 -0.27 6.08 -14.54
C PRO A 798 0.49 6.22 -15.87
N ILE A 799 0.81 7.46 -16.23
CA ILE A 799 1.69 7.78 -17.34
C ILE A 799 3.00 8.23 -16.70
N GLY A 800 4.13 7.64 -17.07
CA GLY A 800 5.44 8.03 -16.54
C GLY A 800 5.91 9.28 -17.27
N PHE A 801 6.51 9.04 -18.42
CA PHE A 801 6.84 10.08 -19.39
C PHE A 801 5.66 10.30 -20.37
N PRO A 802 5.39 11.53 -20.87
CA PRO A 802 4.35 11.75 -21.85
C PRO A 802 4.38 10.71 -22.98
N GLY A 803 3.23 10.09 -23.29
CA GLY A 803 3.12 9.05 -24.31
C GLY A 803 3.64 7.65 -23.94
N LYS A 804 4.13 7.44 -22.71
CA LYS A 804 4.55 6.13 -22.21
C LYS A 804 3.90 5.83 -20.85
N PHE A 805 3.26 4.67 -20.76
CA PHE A 805 2.63 4.22 -19.51
C PHE A 805 3.71 3.80 -18.52
N SER A 806 3.46 4.05 -17.24
CA SER A 806 4.32 3.50 -16.20
C SER A 806 4.04 2.01 -16.03
N SER A 807 5.10 1.23 -15.95
CA SER A 807 5.10 -0.10 -15.37
C SER A 807 5.19 0.03 -13.85
N LEU A 808 4.42 -0.78 -13.14
CA LEU A 808 4.44 -0.83 -11.68
C LEU A 808 5.06 -2.16 -11.28
N GLU A 809 6.06 -2.14 -10.40
CA GLU A 809 6.76 -3.37 -10.02
C GLU A 809 6.39 -3.91 -8.64
N THR A 810 5.93 -3.02 -7.77
CA THR A 810 5.59 -3.27 -6.37
C THR A 810 4.08 -3.20 -6.20
N THR A 811 3.54 -4.04 -5.32
CA THR A 811 2.18 -3.88 -4.82
C THR A 811 2.17 -3.05 -3.56
N THR A 812 1.26 -2.08 -3.50
CA THR A 812 1.02 -1.23 -2.34
C THR A 812 -0.47 -1.10 -2.14
N ILE A 813 -0.94 -1.53 -0.98
CA ILE A 813 -2.36 -1.47 -0.61
C ILE A 813 -2.46 -0.73 0.71
N ILE A 814 -3.28 0.33 0.74
CA ILE A 814 -3.49 1.17 1.92
C ILE A 814 -4.97 1.17 2.24
N VAL A 815 -5.32 0.85 3.48
CA VAL A 815 -6.69 0.86 3.99
C VAL A 815 -6.79 1.88 5.11
N ASP A 816 -7.71 2.84 4.93
CA ASP A 816 -8.04 3.89 5.89
C ASP A 816 -6.85 4.68 6.45
N ASP A 817 -5.73 4.77 5.70
CA ASP A 817 -4.45 5.33 6.18
C ASP A 817 -4.02 4.79 7.57
N LEU A 818 -4.36 3.54 7.90
CA LEU A 818 -4.07 2.89 9.19
C LEU A 818 -3.38 1.54 9.02
N TRP A 819 -3.74 0.84 7.96
CA TRP A 819 -3.18 -0.45 7.58
C TRP A 819 -2.54 -0.32 6.21
N MET A 820 -1.35 -0.89 6.05
CA MET A 820 -0.65 -0.89 4.78
C MET A 820 0.04 -2.21 4.50
N LEU A 821 -0.01 -2.64 3.24
CA LEU A 821 0.77 -3.74 2.69
C LEU A 821 1.67 -3.22 1.58
N VAL A 822 2.95 -3.59 1.61
CA VAL A 822 3.95 -3.29 0.55
C VAL A 822 4.78 -4.52 0.26
N GLY A 823 4.92 -4.89 -1.01
CA GLY A 823 5.73 -6.03 -1.41
C GLY A 823 5.61 -6.41 -2.88
N SER A 824 5.77 -7.69 -3.17
CA SER A 824 5.88 -8.21 -4.54
C SER A 824 4.69 -9.04 -5.02
N SER A 825 3.73 -9.35 -4.13
CA SER A 825 2.50 -10.04 -4.54
C SER A 825 1.78 -9.25 -5.62
N THR A 826 0.95 -9.90 -6.43
CA THR A 826 0.12 -9.20 -7.42
C THR A 826 -1.35 -9.45 -7.10
N PHE A 827 -2.21 -8.45 -7.32
CA PHE A 827 -3.67 -8.54 -7.10
C PHE A 827 -4.33 -9.39 -8.22
N ARG A 828 -3.92 -10.66 -8.29
CA ARG A 828 -4.44 -11.72 -9.14
C ARG A 828 -4.18 -13.05 -8.43
N ARG A 829 -4.93 -14.10 -8.77
CA ARG A 829 -4.80 -15.43 -8.15
C ARG A 829 -3.35 -15.93 -8.14
N ARG A 830 -2.65 -15.70 -9.24
CA ARG A 830 -1.25 -16.11 -9.42
C ARG A 830 -0.35 -15.49 -8.35
N GLY A 831 -0.44 -14.19 -8.12
CA GLY A 831 0.34 -13.48 -7.11
C GLY A 831 0.03 -13.86 -5.66
N LEU A 832 -1.19 -14.33 -5.41
CA LEU A 832 -1.67 -14.67 -4.06
C LEU A 832 -1.51 -16.16 -3.70
N THR A 833 -1.42 -17.05 -4.69
CA THR A 833 -1.50 -18.51 -4.43
C THR A 833 -0.50 -19.37 -5.21
N PHE A 834 0.20 -18.83 -6.20
CA PHE A 834 1.09 -19.60 -7.09
C PHE A 834 2.51 -19.02 -7.18
N ASP A 835 2.63 -17.77 -7.59
CA ASP A 835 3.92 -17.08 -7.62
C ASP A 835 4.52 -16.97 -6.22
N GLY A 836 5.85 -17.06 -6.16
CA GLY A 836 6.57 -16.76 -4.92
C GLY A 836 6.56 -15.25 -4.70
N SER A 837 5.98 -14.82 -3.58
CA SER A 837 6.03 -13.42 -3.15
C SER A 837 6.22 -13.27 -1.64
N SER A 838 6.68 -12.09 -1.25
CA SER A 838 6.94 -11.65 0.10
C SER A 838 6.41 -10.22 0.22
N ASP A 839 5.63 -9.95 1.26
CA ASP A 839 5.07 -8.64 1.53
C ASP A 839 5.25 -8.29 3.01
N ILE A 840 5.36 -7.00 3.33
CA ILE A 840 5.23 -6.53 4.71
C ILE A 840 3.83 -5.94 4.85
N VAL A 841 3.13 -6.37 5.90
CA VAL A 841 1.94 -5.70 6.41
C VAL A 841 2.30 -4.94 7.68
N LEU A 842 1.79 -3.72 7.84
CA LEU A 842 2.12 -2.86 8.97
C LEU A 842 0.97 -1.93 9.37
N THR A 843 1.07 -1.46 10.61
CA THR A 843 0.29 -0.36 11.17
C THR A 843 1.18 0.50 12.06
N ASP A 844 0.86 1.78 12.14
CA ASP A 844 1.57 2.75 13.00
C ASP A 844 0.85 2.82 14.35
N THR A 845 1.60 2.76 15.44
CA THR A 845 1.02 2.92 16.78
C THR A 845 0.72 4.38 17.10
N GLN A 846 1.27 5.34 16.35
CA GLN A 846 0.92 6.76 16.47
C GLN A 846 -0.26 7.12 15.58
N ILE A 847 -1.31 7.66 16.22
CA ILE A 847 -2.56 8.07 15.59
C ILE A 847 -2.69 9.59 15.66
N GLU A 848 -2.97 10.21 14.51
CA GLU A 848 -3.26 11.64 14.36
C GLU A 848 -4.52 11.80 13.51
N ASN A 849 -5.52 12.50 14.04
CA ASN A 849 -6.84 12.69 13.40
C ASN A 849 -7.49 11.36 12.92
N GLY A 850 -7.35 10.30 13.71
CA GLY A 850 -7.88 8.97 13.49
C GLY A 850 -7.12 8.13 12.46
N ARG A 851 -5.96 8.60 12.00
CA ARG A 851 -5.14 8.00 10.92
C ARG A 851 -3.67 7.88 11.35
N SER A 852 -2.88 7.09 10.63
CA SER A 852 -1.41 7.12 10.76
C SER A 852 -0.85 8.27 9.94
N SER A 853 -0.13 9.18 10.60
CA SER A 853 0.53 10.31 9.93
C SER A 853 1.60 9.83 8.93
N SER A 854 2.31 8.75 9.26
CA SER A 854 3.35 8.15 8.42
C SER A 854 2.79 7.50 7.15
N ILE A 855 1.74 6.68 7.28
CA ILE A 855 1.09 6.00 6.15
C ILE A 855 0.38 7.03 5.26
N CYS A 856 -0.34 8.00 5.86
CA CYS A 856 -0.98 9.09 5.14
C CYS A 856 0.04 9.91 4.33
N SER A 857 1.17 10.27 4.96
CA SER A 857 2.26 11.00 4.30
C SER A 857 2.86 10.22 3.14
N PHE A 858 3.03 8.90 3.29
CA PHE A 858 3.49 8.03 2.21
C PHE A 858 2.48 7.96 1.06
N ARG A 859 1.20 7.70 1.34
CA ARG A 859 0.12 7.72 0.33
C ARG A 859 0.09 9.03 -0.45
N LYS A 860 0.17 10.16 0.27
CA LYS A 860 0.19 11.50 -0.34
C LYS A 860 1.37 11.68 -1.29
N LYS A 861 2.59 11.30 -0.86
CA LYS A 861 3.79 11.33 -1.72
C LYS A 861 3.64 10.42 -2.93
N LEU A 862 3.16 9.20 -2.73
CA LEU A 862 2.92 8.24 -3.80
C LEU A 862 1.95 8.79 -4.85
N LEU A 863 0.76 9.21 -4.43
CA LEU A 863 -0.24 9.81 -5.33
C LEU A 863 0.24 11.09 -6.00
N SER A 864 0.94 11.97 -5.28
CA SER A 864 1.48 13.20 -5.88
C SER A 864 2.41 12.89 -7.05
N SER A 865 3.26 11.86 -6.91
CA SER A 865 4.15 11.38 -7.97
C SER A 865 3.35 10.79 -9.15
N ARG A 866 2.39 9.89 -8.89
CA ARG A 866 1.55 9.26 -9.93
C ARG A 866 0.74 10.31 -10.71
N LEU A 867 0.17 11.29 -10.02
CA LEU A 867 -0.66 12.34 -10.60
C LEU A 867 0.16 13.50 -11.19
N GLY A 868 1.45 13.60 -10.86
CA GLY A 868 2.31 14.72 -11.26
C GLY A 868 1.87 16.04 -10.64
N ILE A 869 1.42 16.00 -9.38
CA ILE A 869 1.04 17.16 -8.57
C ILE A 869 2.29 17.62 -7.81
N ASP A 870 2.62 18.90 -7.93
CA ASP A 870 3.74 19.52 -7.23
C ASP A 870 3.35 20.12 -5.87
N ASP A 871 4.37 20.53 -5.10
CA ASP A 871 4.21 21.13 -3.77
C ASP A 871 3.46 22.48 -3.76
N SER A 872 3.32 23.13 -4.91
CA SER A 872 2.63 24.41 -5.04
C SER A 872 1.13 24.27 -5.36
N SER A 873 0.69 23.08 -5.71
CA SER A 873 -0.68 22.80 -6.13
C SER A 873 -1.64 22.73 -4.95
N SER A 874 -2.79 23.41 -5.06
CA SER A 874 -3.88 23.29 -4.08
C SER A 874 -4.41 21.85 -3.95
N ASN A 875 -4.29 21.04 -5.01
CA ASN A 875 -4.69 19.64 -4.96
C ASN A 875 -3.83 18.82 -4.01
N LEU A 876 -2.60 19.25 -3.70
CA LEU A 876 -1.76 18.55 -2.73
C LEU A 876 -2.34 18.57 -1.31
N VAL A 877 -3.09 19.62 -0.96
CA VAL A 877 -3.79 19.70 0.32
C VAL A 877 -4.93 18.68 0.36
N ARG A 878 -5.69 18.57 -0.73
CA ARG A 878 -6.77 17.57 -0.86
C ARG A 878 -6.25 16.14 -0.78
N LEU A 879 -5.03 15.88 -1.26
CA LEU A 879 -4.41 14.56 -1.12
C LEU A 879 -4.12 14.15 0.33
N HIS A 880 -4.23 15.05 1.31
CA HIS A 880 -4.11 14.69 2.73
C HIS A 880 -5.23 13.75 3.17
N ASP A 881 -6.42 13.84 2.58
CA ASP A 881 -7.52 12.93 2.86
C ASP A 881 -7.65 11.87 1.74
N GLY A 882 -7.91 10.62 2.14
CA GLY A 882 -8.03 9.49 1.20
C GLY A 882 -9.24 9.62 0.28
N VAL A 883 -10.38 10.06 0.82
CA VAL A 883 -11.63 10.26 0.05
C VAL A 883 -11.49 11.46 -0.89
N GLU A 884 -10.89 12.56 -0.45
CA GLU A 884 -10.61 13.70 -1.34
C GLU A 884 -9.63 13.34 -2.46
N SER A 885 -8.68 12.43 -2.20
CA SER A 885 -7.79 11.90 -3.24
C SER A 885 -8.56 11.21 -4.37
N PHE A 886 -9.65 10.50 -4.04
CA PHE A 886 -10.55 9.90 -5.03
C PHE A 886 -11.17 10.97 -5.93
N TYR A 887 -11.69 12.06 -5.36
CA TYR A 887 -12.30 13.15 -6.12
C TYR A 887 -11.30 13.88 -7.00
N VAL A 888 -10.08 14.15 -6.51
CA VAL A 888 -9.00 14.75 -7.31
C VAL A 888 -8.73 13.90 -8.56
N ILE A 889 -8.63 12.58 -8.41
CA ILE A 889 -8.39 11.67 -9.54
C ILE A 889 -9.56 11.68 -10.51
N ARG A 890 -10.80 11.60 -10.00
CA ARG A 890 -12.02 11.63 -10.82
C ARG A 890 -12.10 12.91 -11.63
N GLU A 891 -11.87 14.07 -11.02
CA GLU A 891 -11.83 15.38 -11.67
C GLU A 891 -10.74 15.44 -12.75
N MET A 892 -9.53 14.96 -12.47
CA MET A 892 -8.45 14.87 -13.45
C MET A 892 -8.85 13.99 -14.64
N LEU A 893 -9.47 12.83 -14.41
CA LEU A 893 -9.94 11.95 -15.48
C LEU A 893 -11.09 12.55 -16.29
N VAL A 894 -11.96 13.35 -15.68
CA VAL A 894 -12.99 14.14 -16.37
C VAL A 894 -12.33 15.18 -17.28
N ALA A 895 -11.27 15.84 -16.82
CA ALA A 895 -10.45 16.78 -17.59
C ALA A 895 -9.51 16.12 -18.64
N GLY A 896 -9.71 14.82 -18.95
CA GLY A 896 -8.92 14.09 -19.95
C GLY A 896 -7.56 13.61 -19.45
N GLY A 897 -7.32 13.63 -18.13
CA GLY A 897 -6.13 13.09 -17.47
C GLY A 897 -4.89 14.00 -17.56
N LEU A 898 -5.00 15.17 -18.19
CA LEU A 898 -3.96 16.21 -18.30
C LEU A 898 -2.59 15.71 -18.81
N GLY A 899 -2.59 14.59 -19.55
CA GLY A 899 -1.35 13.91 -19.99
C GLY A 899 -0.55 13.26 -18.85
N LYS A 900 -1.12 13.17 -17.64
CA LYS A 900 -0.50 12.62 -16.43
C LYS A 900 -1.02 11.23 -16.06
N ILE A 901 -2.29 11.00 -16.29
CA ILE A 901 -2.97 9.73 -16.08
C ILE A 901 -3.91 9.45 -17.26
N LYS A 902 -4.31 8.20 -17.44
CA LYS A 902 -5.31 7.81 -18.44
C LYS A 902 -6.46 7.06 -17.76
N ARG A 903 -7.67 7.25 -18.28
CA ARG A 903 -8.84 6.45 -17.88
C ARG A 903 -8.54 4.96 -18.07
N PHE A 904 -9.11 4.15 -17.18
CA PHE A 904 -9.08 2.69 -17.28
C PHE A 904 -9.43 2.22 -18.70
N TRP A 905 -8.52 1.43 -19.27
CA TRP A 905 -8.62 0.92 -20.62
C TRP A 905 -9.34 -0.42 -20.60
N LYS A 906 -10.54 -0.42 -21.19
CA LYS A 906 -11.37 -1.61 -21.38
C LYS A 906 -10.94 -2.36 -22.65
N SER A 907 -10.96 -3.68 -22.62
CA SER A 907 -10.86 -4.49 -23.84
C SER A 907 -12.02 -4.16 -24.78
N GLU A 908 -11.77 -4.16 -26.10
CA GLU A 908 -12.86 -4.20 -27.08
C GLU A 908 -13.58 -5.56 -27.00
N PRO A 909 -14.91 -5.61 -27.19
CA PRO A 909 -15.62 -6.88 -27.20
C PRO A 909 -15.29 -7.64 -28.49
N ASP A 910 -14.47 -8.68 -28.43
CA ASP A 910 -14.31 -9.58 -29.57
C ASP A 910 -14.11 -11.07 -29.21
N SER A 911 -14.58 -11.88 -30.17
CA SER A 911 -14.62 -13.35 -30.34
C SER A 911 -13.94 -14.23 -29.27
N ALA A 912 -14.73 -15.12 -28.67
CA ALA A 912 -14.33 -16.09 -27.64
C ALA A 912 -12.99 -16.81 -27.91
N THR A 913 -11.93 -16.39 -27.22
CA THR A 913 -10.75 -17.22 -26.97
C THR A 913 -11.13 -18.35 -26.01
N ASN A 914 -10.61 -19.55 -26.25
CA ASN A 914 -10.87 -20.70 -25.40
C ASN A 914 -10.02 -20.57 -24.12
N ASP A 915 -10.60 -19.92 -23.11
CA ASP A 915 -9.94 -19.43 -21.90
C ASP A 915 -9.23 -20.54 -21.07
N TYR A 916 -9.59 -21.82 -21.28
CA TYR A 916 -8.93 -22.98 -20.63
C TYR A 916 -7.56 -23.34 -21.21
N LEU A 917 -7.29 -23.02 -22.49
CA LEU A 917 -6.04 -23.42 -23.17
C LEU A 917 -4.84 -22.53 -22.81
N LEU A 918 -5.07 -21.34 -22.24
CA LEU A 918 -4.02 -20.35 -22.02
C LEU A 918 -3.47 -20.30 -20.59
N ASN A 919 -4.11 -20.99 -19.62
CA ASN A 919 -3.83 -21.04 -18.17
C ASN A 919 -2.70 -20.11 -17.65
N PRO A 920 -2.82 -18.77 -17.82
CA PRO A 920 -1.72 -17.86 -17.48
C PRO A 920 -1.52 -17.79 -15.96
N ASP A 921 -2.58 -18.12 -15.23
CA ASP A 921 -2.64 -18.03 -13.78
C ASP A 921 -2.20 -19.30 -13.07
N GLY A 922 -1.93 -20.41 -13.76
CA GLY A 922 -1.35 -21.64 -13.19
C GLY A 922 -2.32 -22.51 -12.39
N GLN A 923 -3.57 -22.69 -12.84
CA GLN A 923 -4.52 -23.61 -12.22
C GLN A 923 -3.87 -24.99 -12.02
N LEU A 924 -4.15 -25.63 -10.89
CA LEU A 924 -3.85 -27.05 -10.67
C LEU A 924 -4.70 -27.86 -11.66
N ILE A 925 -4.18 -28.01 -12.86
CA ILE A 925 -4.56 -29.10 -13.74
C ILE A 925 -4.29 -30.37 -12.92
N SER A 926 -5.26 -31.29 -12.84
CA SER A 926 -5.06 -32.55 -12.13
C SER A 926 -3.75 -33.19 -12.59
N PRO A 927 -2.99 -33.89 -11.72
CA PRO A 927 -1.72 -34.52 -12.11
C PRO A 927 -1.84 -35.33 -13.42
N ASP A 928 -2.97 -35.99 -13.61
CA ASP A 928 -3.31 -36.79 -14.80
C ASP A 928 -3.49 -35.98 -16.10
N ARG A 929 -3.78 -34.67 -16.00
CA ARG A 929 -4.03 -33.78 -17.14
C ARG A 929 -2.86 -32.86 -17.47
N ILE A 930 -1.81 -32.77 -16.65
CA ILE A 930 -0.61 -31.97 -16.96
C ILE A 930 -0.02 -32.36 -18.33
N LEU A 931 -0.20 -33.63 -18.73
CA LEU A 931 0.18 -34.20 -20.03
C LEU A 931 -0.62 -33.67 -21.23
N GLU A 932 -1.85 -33.18 -21.05
CA GLU A 932 -2.69 -32.65 -22.13
C GLU A 932 -2.36 -31.18 -22.49
N PHE A 933 -1.57 -30.49 -21.65
CA PHE A 933 -1.27 -29.05 -21.78
C PHE A 933 0.16 -28.74 -22.25
N LEU A 934 0.90 -29.76 -22.73
CA LEU A 934 2.11 -29.51 -23.51
C LEU A 934 1.70 -28.83 -24.82
N PRO A 935 2.34 -27.71 -25.21
CA PRO A 935 2.01 -27.03 -26.45
C PRO A 935 2.23 -27.97 -27.64
N GLN A 936 1.16 -28.21 -28.41
CA GLN A 936 1.34 -28.46 -29.85
C GLN A 936 1.69 -27.11 -30.49
N PHE A 937 2.94 -26.67 -30.34
CA PHE A 937 3.53 -25.60 -31.15
C PHE A 937 4.69 -26.16 -31.97
#